data_AF-A0A0G3CAL9-F1
#
_entry.id   AF-A0A0G3CAL9-F1
#
_cell.length_a   1.000
_cell.length_b   1.000
_cell.length_c   1.000
_cell.angle_alpha   90.00
_cell.angle_beta   90.00
_cell.angle_gamma   90.00
#
_symmetry.space_group_name_H-M   'P 1'
#
loop_
_entity.id
_entity.type
_entity.pdbx_description
1 polymer ?
#
loop_
_entity_poly.entity_id
_entity_poly.type
_entity_poly.pdbx_seq_one_letter_code
_entity_poly.pdbx_strand_id
1 'polypeptide(L)'
;MDYISLSKEADEKFVLGKYEEAKTLLEKGLSLAKRNRNKSFVEFFLGELENIDGNYELAIPHHKEAVKLTKKIEFKAFFLNNLGVTFSILGRMEEAIDLFNKALEIKPNDYDSLREKGASLSKLGREEEAIEFYNKALEIKPDDYNSLRNKGVSLSKLGREEEAIEFYDKALEIKPDYYGSLRNKGVSLSNLGREEEAIDLFNKALEIKPDDYNSLRNKGASLSKLGREEEAIEFYNKALEIKPDDYNSLRNKGVSLSKLGREEEAIEFYDKALEIKPDDWFSLVSKAFTLEDIGNDEEATKIFDFIASNEDKVKNEEIVKVVNFKRNALKEKEKDKKTDVLNEVINAFQEKKEDFFKNIDDIESRFKKFVDSERSIPENFFSFLSVLRKWNSYTPILPSEKGDNKGGGYFLYHHGKGIVIDPGFNFIENFYQEGFKVADIDAVLITHAHNDHTVDLESILTLVYKHNDAIEDAVKEKMKGKKEDKIRQEIRKKLEEKGKKIDLFMNVGTFMKYSGWLNLKDSHEINSVTILMPNTTYKLPEKYHDITIYTTKAKHHEVIDEQYAIGFILDVAGVKVGFTGDTGWDWDRNEIMVKPFIEHNPKLVIAHLGSIKSKEFDYVKATCEDERNKCFYRHHLGLLGITKFLDTTKPELTVISEFGEELRGMRKPIVERIGKVLGLNCLPGDIGLHIRLSDLGVYCFVEEDFVDYKSINVYSDDSEKGSTLCFHRSEPDHEIFNKALAKKQRSVSIPFFKRMKTHEVPPE
;
A
#
# COMPACT_ATOMS: atom_id res chain seq x y z
N MET A 1 4.49 78.20 -7.80
CA MET A 1 3.29 77.92 -8.60
C MET A 1 2.10 77.81 -7.68
N ASP A 2 0.94 78.28 -8.11
CA ASP A 2 -0.32 78.06 -7.38
C ASP A 2 -0.86 76.64 -7.65
N TYR A 3 -1.91 76.24 -6.93
CA TYR A 3 -2.55 74.92 -7.08
C TYR A 3 -2.92 74.61 -8.54
N ILE A 4 -3.45 75.59 -9.28
CA ILE A 4 -3.96 75.38 -10.64
C ILE A 4 -2.78 75.09 -11.58
N SER A 5 -1.69 75.83 -11.44
CA SER A 5 -0.48 75.64 -12.25
C SER A 5 0.15 74.27 -11.96
N LEU A 6 0.26 73.88 -10.69
CA LEU A 6 0.81 72.56 -10.29
C LEU A 6 -0.06 71.40 -10.77
N SER A 7 -1.38 71.52 -10.66
CA SER A 7 -2.31 70.48 -11.13
C SER A 7 -2.23 70.31 -12.64
N LYS A 8 -2.14 71.41 -13.40
CA LYS A 8 -2.02 71.34 -14.86
C LYS A 8 -0.69 70.72 -15.29
N GLU A 9 0.40 71.11 -14.64
CA GLU A 9 1.71 70.51 -14.91
C GLU A 9 1.71 69.02 -14.53
N ALA A 10 1.11 68.64 -13.40
CA ALA A 10 0.97 67.25 -13.02
C ALA A 10 0.18 66.42 -14.05
N ASP A 11 -0.94 66.95 -14.56
CA ASP A 11 -1.72 66.31 -15.62
C ASP A 11 -0.89 66.12 -16.89
N GLU A 12 -0.12 67.14 -17.29
CA GLU A 12 0.80 67.04 -18.45
C GLU A 12 1.86 65.96 -18.22
N LYS A 13 2.46 65.88 -17.03
CA LYS A 13 3.43 64.82 -16.68
C LYS A 13 2.79 63.43 -16.66
N PHE A 14 1.57 63.32 -16.15
CA PHE A 14 0.80 62.08 -16.11
C PHE A 14 0.53 61.56 -17.53
N VAL A 15 0.07 62.43 -18.43
CA VAL A 15 -0.17 62.08 -19.85
C VAL A 15 1.13 61.69 -20.57
N LEU A 16 2.26 62.29 -20.20
CA LEU A 16 3.59 61.95 -20.75
C LEU A 16 4.22 60.70 -20.12
N GLY A 17 3.53 59.99 -19.22
CA GLY A 17 4.04 58.79 -18.55
C GLY A 17 5.12 59.08 -17.49
N LYS A 18 5.27 60.33 -17.07
CA LYS A 18 6.25 60.77 -16.06
C LYS A 18 5.63 60.72 -14.66
N TYR A 19 5.28 59.52 -14.22
CA TYR A 19 4.44 59.28 -13.03
C TYR A 19 5.05 59.81 -11.73
N GLU A 20 6.35 59.65 -11.52
CA GLU A 20 7.04 60.18 -10.32
C GLU A 20 7.11 61.72 -10.27
N GLU A 21 7.33 62.35 -11.44
CA GLU A 21 7.26 63.82 -11.56
C GLU A 21 5.83 64.29 -11.28
N ALA A 22 4.82 63.60 -11.81
CA ALA A 22 3.40 63.91 -11.57
C ALA A 22 3.02 63.76 -10.10
N LYS A 23 3.46 62.67 -9.44
CA LYS A 23 3.24 62.40 -8.01
C LYS A 23 3.78 63.53 -7.13
N THR A 24 5.04 63.91 -7.36
CA THR A 24 5.69 65.01 -6.62
C THR A 24 4.94 66.34 -6.78
N LEU A 25 4.43 66.62 -7.97
CA LEU A 25 3.65 67.83 -8.25
C LEU A 25 2.27 67.79 -7.58
N LEU A 26 1.61 66.63 -7.56
CA LEU A 26 0.32 66.42 -6.89
C LEU A 26 0.43 66.53 -5.38
N GLU A 27 1.46 65.95 -4.74
CA GLU A 27 1.71 66.10 -3.29
C GLU A 27 1.92 67.56 -2.89
N LYS A 28 2.70 68.31 -3.68
CA LYS A 28 2.86 69.77 -3.50
C LYS A 28 1.54 70.50 -3.70
N GLY A 29 0.77 70.12 -4.73
CA GLY A 29 -0.57 70.63 -4.99
C GLY A 29 -1.55 70.39 -3.83
N LEU A 30 -1.49 69.22 -3.19
CA LEU A 30 -2.34 68.84 -2.05
C LEU A 30 -2.16 69.79 -0.87
N SER A 31 -0.91 70.18 -0.57
CA SER A 31 -0.57 71.13 0.50
C SER A 31 -1.11 72.54 0.26
N LEU A 32 -1.31 72.92 -1.01
CA LEU A 32 -1.75 74.25 -1.45
C LEU A 32 -3.26 74.31 -1.77
N ALA A 33 -3.93 73.16 -1.88
CA ALA A 33 -5.35 73.06 -2.19
C ALA A 33 -6.22 73.55 -1.02
N LYS A 34 -6.85 74.73 -1.16
CA LYS A 34 -7.71 75.30 -0.09
C LYS A 34 -9.14 74.76 -0.08
N ARG A 35 -9.64 74.24 -1.20
CA ARG A 35 -11.02 73.76 -1.34
C ARG A 35 -11.07 72.23 -1.31
N ASN A 36 -12.02 71.65 -0.57
CA ASN A 36 -12.18 70.19 -0.51
C ASN A 36 -12.39 69.54 -1.89
N ARG A 37 -13.05 70.23 -2.83
CA ARG A 37 -13.16 69.77 -4.22
C ARG A 37 -11.79 69.56 -4.86
N ASN A 38 -10.87 70.48 -4.67
CA ASN A 38 -9.54 70.40 -5.27
C ASN A 38 -8.73 69.29 -4.60
N LYS A 39 -8.83 69.19 -3.27
CA LYS A 39 -8.21 68.09 -2.51
C LYS A 39 -8.70 66.72 -2.97
N SER A 40 -10.02 66.54 -3.17
CA SER A 40 -10.55 65.23 -3.58
C SER A 40 -10.04 64.77 -4.94
N PHE A 41 -9.81 65.69 -5.90
CA PHE A 41 -9.22 65.32 -7.20
C PHE A 41 -7.73 64.98 -7.08
N VAL A 42 -6.98 65.72 -6.26
CA VAL A 42 -5.56 65.39 -6.02
C VAL A 42 -5.41 64.03 -5.34
N GLU A 43 -6.21 63.76 -4.31
CA GLU A 43 -6.25 62.44 -3.65
C GLU A 43 -6.60 61.33 -4.66
N PHE A 44 -7.60 61.54 -5.52
CA PHE A 44 -7.93 60.60 -6.58
C PHE A 44 -6.74 60.30 -7.51
N PHE A 45 -6.06 61.33 -8.02
CA PHE A 45 -4.92 61.14 -8.93
C PHE A 45 -3.70 60.50 -8.24
N LEU A 46 -3.49 60.77 -6.95
CA LEU A 46 -2.47 60.05 -6.16
C LEU A 46 -2.82 58.55 -6.07
N GLY A 47 -4.08 58.22 -5.82
CA GLY A 47 -4.56 56.83 -5.85
C GLY A 47 -4.38 56.16 -7.21
N GLU A 48 -4.64 56.86 -8.32
CA GLU A 48 -4.41 56.34 -9.67
C GLU A 48 -2.93 56.08 -9.96
N LEU A 49 -2.03 56.94 -9.48
CA LEU A 49 -0.59 56.72 -9.60
C LEU A 49 -0.14 55.48 -8.83
N GLU A 50 -0.61 55.29 -7.60
CA GLU A 50 -0.33 54.06 -6.84
C GLU A 50 -0.88 52.81 -7.54
N ASN A 51 -2.05 52.90 -8.18
CA ASN A 51 -2.58 51.81 -9.00
C ASN A 51 -1.68 51.50 -10.21
N ILE A 52 -1.15 52.52 -10.89
CA ILE A 52 -0.22 52.37 -12.03
C ILE A 52 1.09 51.70 -11.59
N ASP A 53 1.60 52.06 -10.41
CA ASP A 53 2.82 51.49 -9.83
C ASP A 53 2.61 50.09 -9.24
N GLY A 54 1.38 49.57 -9.26
CA GLY A 54 1.01 48.26 -8.70
C GLY A 54 0.84 48.23 -7.18
N ASN A 55 0.89 49.39 -6.52
CA ASN A 55 0.73 49.58 -5.08
C ASN A 55 -0.75 49.70 -4.67
N TYR A 56 -1.58 48.75 -5.08
CA TYR A 56 -3.04 48.85 -4.95
C TYR A 56 -3.54 49.06 -3.50
N GLU A 57 -2.84 48.52 -2.49
CA GLU A 57 -3.18 48.76 -1.07
C GLU A 57 -2.93 50.22 -0.63
N LEU A 58 -1.90 50.87 -1.19
CA LEU A 58 -1.61 52.29 -0.94
C LEU A 58 -2.58 53.22 -1.69
N ALA A 59 -3.16 52.76 -2.80
CA ALA A 59 -4.19 53.50 -3.53
C ALA A 59 -5.52 53.64 -2.75
N ILE A 60 -5.89 52.62 -1.96
CA ILE A 60 -7.15 52.59 -1.20
C ILE A 60 -7.36 53.81 -0.28
N PRO A 61 -6.43 54.21 0.61
CA PRO A 61 -6.63 55.34 1.50
C PRO A 61 -6.84 56.65 0.73
N HIS A 62 -6.10 56.87 -0.36
CA HIS A 62 -6.25 58.04 -1.24
C HIS A 62 -7.64 58.08 -1.88
N HIS A 63 -8.09 56.97 -2.46
CA HIS A 63 -9.43 56.87 -3.06
C HIS A 63 -10.56 57.01 -2.03
N LYS A 64 -10.41 56.46 -0.81
CA LYS A 64 -11.36 56.65 0.29
C LYS A 64 -11.45 58.12 0.73
N GLU A 65 -10.32 58.80 0.85
CA GLU A 65 -10.30 60.21 1.21
C GLU A 65 -10.90 61.10 0.10
N ALA A 66 -10.67 60.76 -1.18
CA ALA A 66 -11.32 61.42 -2.31
C ALA A 66 -12.86 61.32 -2.24
N VAL A 67 -13.41 60.13 -1.96
CA VAL A 67 -14.86 59.89 -1.75
C VAL A 67 -15.40 60.70 -0.57
N LYS A 68 -14.63 60.82 0.52
CA LYS A 68 -15.03 61.53 1.74
C LYS A 68 -15.00 63.06 1.58
N LEU A 69 -14.01 63.59 0.86
CA LEU A 69 -13.82 65.03 0.67
C LEU A 69 -14.81 65.64 -0.33
N THR A 70 -15.30 64.85 -1.29
CA THR A 70 -16.25 65.36 -2.28
C THR A 70 -17.65 65.57 -1.70
N LYS A 71 -18.22 66.75 -1.96
CA LYS A 71 -19.61 67.10 -1.63
C LYS A 71 -20.56 67.04 -2.84
N LYS A 72 -20.01 66.91 -4.05
CA LYS A 72 -20.82 66.81 -5.27
C LYS A 72 -21.15 65.36 -5.55
N ILE A 73 -22.44 65.08 -5.68
CA ILE A 73 -22.96 63.72 -5.81
C ILE A 73 -22.43 63.02 -7.08
N GLU A 74 -22.33 63.74 -8.20
CA GLU A 74 -21.78 63.24 -9.46
C GLU A 74 -20.32 62.77 -9.34
N PHE A 75 -19.45 63.56 -8.69
CA PHE A 75 -18.05 63.15 -8.46
C PHE A 75 -17.94 62.04 -7.42
N LYS A 76 -18.90 61.94 -6.50
CA LYS A 76 -18.93 60.85 -5.53
C LYS A 76 -19.15 59.50 -6.20
N ALA A 77 -20.07 59.40 -7.16
CA ALA A 77 -20.26 58.17 -7.95
C ALA A 77 -18.98 57.79 -8.72
N PHE A 78 -18.33 58.77 -9.36
CA PHE A 78 -17.06 58.56 -10.07
C PHE A 78 -15.95 58.03 -9.14
N PHE A 79 -15.74 58.62 -7.96
CA PHE A 79 -14.73 58.14 -7.02
C PHE A 79 -15.07 56.78 -6.41
N LEU A 80 -16.36 56.51 -6.15
CA LEU A 80 -16.82 55.19 -5.69
C LEU A 80 -16.53 54.10 -6.73
N ASN A 81 -16.77 54.37 -8.01
CA ASN A 81 -16.46 53.45 -9.10
C ASN A 81 -14.95 53.12 -9.14
N ASN A 82 -14.07 54.12 -9.12
CA ASN A 82 -12.62 53.89 -9.19
C ASN A 82 -12.07 53.19 -7.94
N LEU A 83 -12.62 53.49 -6.75
CA LEU A 83 -12.31 52.73 -5.55
C LEU A 83 -12.75 51.26 -5.71
N GLY A 84 -13.94 51.02 -6.28
CA GLY A 84 -14.44 49.67 -6.59
C GLY A 84 -13.52 48.92 -7.56
N VAL A 85 -13.03 49.59 -8.61
CA VAL A 85 -12.04 49.02 -9.55
C VAL A 85 -10.76 48.60 -8.82
N THR A 86 -10.26 49.45 -7.91
CA THR A 86 -9.08 49.13 -7.09
C THR A 86 -9.28 47.86 -6.26
N PHE A 87 -10.44 47.72 -5.60
CA PHE A 87 -10.80 46.49 -4.88
C PHE A 87 -10.95 45.27 -5.80
N SER A 88 -11.49 45.45 -7.01
CA SER A 88 -11.61 44.37 -8.01
C SER A 88 -10.25 43.87 -8.49
N ILE A 89 -9.27 44.77 -8.65
CA ILE A 89 -7.89 44.40 -9.00
C ILE A 89 -7.23 43.58 -7.88
N LEU A 90 -7.48 43.93 -6.62
CA LEU A 90 -7.01 43.19 -5.43
C LEU A 90 -7.72 41.86 -5.18
N GLY A 91 -8.67 41.45 -6.03
CA GLY A 91 -9.42 40.21 -5.83
C GLY A 91 -10.60 40.33 -4.85
N ARG A 92 -10.83 41.50 -4.24
CA ARG A 92 -11.87 41.73 -3.22
C ARG A 92 -13.21 42.08 -3.86
N MET A 93 -13.78 41.11 -4.57
CA MET A 93 -14.94 41.30 -5.46
C MET A 93 -16.20 41.79 -4.74
N GLU A 94 -16.49 41.28 -3.53
CA GLU A 94 -17.69 41.70 -2.78
C GLU A 94 -17.60 43.17 -2.32
N GLU A 95 -16.41 43.63 -1.88
CA GLU A 95 -16.17 45.04 -1.56
C GLU A 95 -16.32 45.93 -2.80
N ALA A 96 -15.80 45.47 -3.95
CA ALA A 96 -15.97 46.16 -5.22
C ALA A 96 -17.45 46.29 -5.62
N ILE A 97 -18.23 45.20 -5.51
CA ILE A 97 -19.66 45.19 -5.84
C ILE A 97 -20.47 46.14 -4.95
N ASP A 98 -20.19 46.20 -3.64
CA ASP A 98 -20.85 47.16 -2.73
C ASP A 98 -20.58 48.62 -3.15
N LEU A 99 -19.35 48.92 -3.56
CA LEU A 99 -18.99 50.25 -4.06
C LEU A 99 -19.66 50.59 -5.39
N PHE A 100 -19.72 49.63 -6.32
CA PHE A 100 -20.47 49.82 -7.57
C PHE A 100 -21.97 49.98 -7.31
N ASN A 101 -22.56 49.25 -6.36
CA ASN A 101 -23.95 49.47 -5.94
C ASN A 101 -24.17 50.90 -5.47
N LYS A 102 -23.31 51.41 -4.58
CA LYS A 102 -23.39 52.80 -4.10
C LYS A 102 -23.19 53.82 -5.22
N ALA A 103 -22.33 53.54 -6.20
CA ALA A 103 -22.16 54.39 -7.37
C ALA A 103 -23.43 54.39 -8.25
N LEU A 104 -24.05 53.23 -8.45
CA LEU A 104 -25.27 53.06 -9.25
C LEU A 104 -26.53 53.59 -8.55
N GLU A 105 -26.59 53.59 -7.21
CA GLU A 105 -27.64 54.29 -6.46
C GLU A 105 -27.65 55.80 -6.75
N ILE A 106 -26.46 56.38 -6.93
CA ILE A 106 -26.29 57.79 -7.26
C ILE A 106 -26.54 58.04 -8.76
N LYS A 107 -26.00 57.18 -9.63
CA LYS A 107 -26.09 57.29 -11.08
C LYS A 107 -26.47 55.94 -11.69
N PRO A 108 -27.78 55.64 -11.80
CA PRO A 108 -28.26 54.31 -12.21
C PRO A 108 -27.79 53.84 -13.60
N ASN A 109 -27.57 54.77 -14.52
CA ASN A 109 -27.14 54.51 -15.90
C ASN A 109 -25.65 54.87 -16.09
N ASP A 110 -24.82 54.70 -15.05
CA ASP A 110 -23.37 54.86 -15.19
C ASP A 110 -22.77 53.64 -15.89
N TYR A 111 -22.41 53.80 -17.17
CA TYR A 111 -21.87 52.73 -18.00
C TYR A 111 -20.66 52.03 -17.37
N ASP A 112 -19.69 52.77 -16.82
CA ASP A 112 -18.47 52.18 -16.25
C ASP A 112 -18.82 51.36 -15.00
N SER A 113 -19.63 51.89 -14.08
CA SER A 113 -20.08 51.15 -12.90
C SER A 113 -20.89 49.89 -13.24
N LEU A 114 -21.76 49.94 -14.27
CA LEU A 114 -22.51 48.77 -14.74
C LEU A 114 -21.57 47.68 -15.29
N ARG A 115 -20.61 48.07 -16.14
CA ARG A 115 -19.64 47.15 -16.75
C ARG A 115 -18.74 46.50 -15.69
N GLU A 116 -18.16 47.30 -14.80
CA GLU A 116 -17.24 46.81 -13.77
C GLU A 116 -17.94 45.94 -12.71
N LYS A 117 -19.20 46.26 -12.39
CA LYS A 117 -20.04 45.38 -11.58
C LYS A 117 -20.29 44.04 -12.26
N GLY A 118 -20.66 44.04 -13.55
CA GLY A 118 -20.80 42.82 -14.34
C GLY A 118 -19.52 41.98 -14.35
N ALA A 119 -18.36 42.62 -14.53
CA ALA A 119 -17.06 41.95 -14.48
C ALA A 119 -16.76 41.31 -13.12
N SER A 120 -17.07 42.02 -12.03
CA SER A 120 -16.83 41.51 -10.68
C SER A 120 -17.80 40.38 -10.31
N LEU A 121 -19.06 40.44 -10.76
CA LEU A 121 -20.04 39.35 -10.61
C LEU A 121 -19.60 38.09 -11.36
N SER A 122 -19.15 38.23 -12.61
CA SER A 122 -18.63 37.09 -13.39
C SER A 122 -17.38 36.47 -12.76
N LYS A 123 -16.51 37.27 -12.11
CA LYS A 123 -15.37 36.74 -11.35
C LYS A 123 -15.79 35.95 -10.09
N LEU A 124 -16.96 36.25 -9.52
CA LEU A 124 -17.57 35.47 -8.43
C LEU A 124 -18.40 34.27 -8.92
N GLY A 125 -18.50 34.05 -10.24
CA GLY A 125 -19.32 32.97 -10.82
C GLY A 125 -20.82 33.27 -10.84
N ARG A 126 -21.23 34.52 -10.57
CA ARG A 126 -22.64 34.98 -10.64
C ARG A 126 -22.97 35.43 -12.06
N GLU A 127 -22.95 34.49 -13.00
CA GLU A 127 -22.94 34.79 -14.45
C GLU A 127 -24.27 35.36 -14.95
N GLU A 128 -25.42 34.88 -14.47
CA GLU A 128 -26.73 35.41 -14.85
C GLU A 128 -26.88 36.89 -14.44
N GLU A 129 -26.46 37.22 -13.23
CA GLU A 129 -26.46 38.61 -12.76
C GLU A 129 -25.46 39.46 -13.56
N ALA A 130 -24.27 38.93 -13.84
CA ALA A 130 -23.29 39.62 -14.69
C ALA A 130 -23.88 39.97 -16.06
N ILE A 131 -24.59 39.03 -16.70
CA ILE A 131 -25.29 39.23 -17.98
C ILE A 131 -26.33 40.35 -17.88
N GLU A 132 -27.10 40.44 -16.79
CA GLU A 132 -28.05 41.55 -16.58
C GLU A 132 -27.35 42.91 -16.59
N PHE A 133 -26.23 43.03 -15.89
CA PHE A 133 -25.47 44.29 -15.84
C PHE A 133 -24.77 44.61 -17.16
N TYR A 134 -24.27 43.61 -17.89
CA TYR A 134 -23.76 43.83 -19.25
C TYR A 134 -24.86 44.25 -20.21
N ASN A 135 -26.08 43.72 -20.10
CA ASN A 135 -27.22 44.18 -20.92
C ASN A 135 -27.50 45.66 -20.68
N LYS A 136 -27.58 46.10 -19.41
CA LYS A 136 -27.76 47.52 -19.07
C LYS A 136 -26.62 48.40 -19.58
N ALA A 137 -25.36 47.93 -19.51
CA ALA A 137 -24.22 48.65 -20.05
C ALA A 137 -24.31 48.77 -21.59
N LEU A 138 -24.73 47.71 -22.27
CA LEU A 138 -24.89 47.66 -23.73
C LEU A 138 -26.11 48.44 -24.23
N GLU A 139 -27.16 48.62 -23.43
CA GLU A 139 -28.25 49.57 -23.74
C GLU A 139 -27.75 51.02 -23.83
N ILE A 140 -26.71 51.36 -23.06
CA ILE A 140 -26.11 52.71 -23.05
C ILE A 140 -25.03 52.83 -24.13
N LYS A 141 -24.19 51.81 -24.29
CA LYS A 141 -23.13 51.76 -25.31
C LYS A 141 -23.20 50.42 -26.07
N PRO A 142 -24.01 50.34 -27.14
CA PRO A 142 -24.19 49.09 -27.91
C PRO A 142 -22.91 48.55 -28.55
N ASP A 143 -22.00 49.46 -28.93
CA ASP A 143 -20.78 49.14 -29.67
C ASP A 143 -19.56 48.95 -28.75
N ASP A 144 -19.76 48.73 -27.45
CA ASP A 144 -18.65 48.43 -26.56
C ASP A 144 -18.21 46.97 -26.67
N TYR A 145 -17.16 46.73 -27.47
CA TYR A 145 -16.60 45.40 -27.69
C TYR A 145 -16.18 44.69 -26.38
N ASN A 146 -15.81 45.43 -25.32
CA ASN A 146 -15.45 44.85 -24.03
C ASN A 146 -16.66 44.25 -23.31
N SER A 147 -17.78 44.98 -23.25
CA SER A 147 -19.03 44.48 -22.67
C SER A 147 -19.63 43.34 -23.48
N LEU A 148 -19.59 43.43 -24.83
CA LEU A 148 -20.03 42.34 -25.71
C LEU A 148 -19.21 41.06 -25.46
N ARG A 149 -17.88 41.16 -25.43
CA ARG A 149 -16.99 40.03 -25.13
C ARG A 149 -17.24 39.48 -23.73
N ASN A 150 -17.31 40.32 -22.70
CA ASN A 150 -17.47 39.86 -21.33
C ASN A 150 -18.85 39.19 -21.11
N LYS A 151 -19.89 39.67 -21.80
CA LYS A 151 -21.18 38.99 -21.87
C LYS A 151 -21.05 37.62 -22.54
N GLY A 152 -20.33 37.53 -23.68
CA GLY A 152 -20.02 36.26 -24.33
C GLY A 152 -19.29 35.27 -23.41
N VAL A 153 -18.32 35.74 -22.62
CA VAL A 153 -17.61 34.90 -21.62
C VAL A 153 -18.56 34.37 -20.56
N SER A 154 -19.48 35.21 -20.07
CA SER A 154 -20.46 34.81 -19.06
C SER A 154 -21.45 33.78 -19.62
N LEU A 155 -21.89 33.96 -20.87
CA LEU A 155 -22.75 33.00 -21.58
C LEU A 155 -22.04 31.65 -21.80
N SER A 156 -20.78 31.66 -22.23
CA SER A 156 -19.97 30.45 -22.41
C SER A 156 -19.80 29.68 -21.09
N LYS A 157 -19.56 30.38 -19.97
CA LYS A 157 -19.50 29.74 -18.64
C LYS A 157 -20.83 29.11 -18.18
N LEU A 158 -21.96 29.58 -18.72
CA LEU A 158 -23.29 28.97 -18.53
C LEU A 158 -23.58 27.84 -19.53
N GLY A 159 -22.63 27.47 -20.39
CA GLY A 159 -22.79 26.47 -21.44
C GLY A 159 -23.62 26.94 -22.64
N ARG A 160 -23.92 28.25 -22.74
CA ARG A 160 -24.68 28.85 -23.86
C ARG A 160 -23.73 29.29 -24.96
N GLU A 161 -23.07 28.31 -25.59
CA GLU A 161 -21.93 28.55 -26.48
C GLU A 161 -22.34 29.23 -27.79
N GLU A 162 -23.46 28.86 -28.40
CA GLU A 162 -23.97 29.52 -29.62
C GLU A 162 -24.25 30.99 -29.40
N GLU A 163 -24.90 31.34 -28.28
CA GLU A 163 -25.14 32.74 -27.92
C GLU A 163 -23.84 33.48 -27.62
N ALA A 164 -22.89 32.83 -26.94
CA ALA A 164 -21.57 33.41 -26.70
C ALA A 164 -20.87 33.76 -28.01
N ILE A 165 -20.93 32.88 -29.01
CA ILE A 165 -20.37 33.09 -30.35
C ILE A 165 -20.98 34.33 -31.01
N GLU A 166 -22.31 34.52 -30.96
CA GLU A 166 -22.96 35.72 -31.51
C GLU A 166 -22.41 37.02 -30.90
N PHE A 167 -22.18 37.04 -29.58
CA PHE A 167 -21.62 38.21 -28.90
C PHE A 167 -20.12 38.41 -29.18
N TYR A 168 -19.37 37.33 -29.35
CA TYR A 168 -17.98 37.44 -29.83
C TYR A 168 -17.91 37.95 -31.26
N ASP A 169 -18.82 37.55 -32.13
CA ASP A 169 -18.90 38.04 -33.51
C ASP A 169 -19.21 39.53 -33.56
N LYS A 170 -20.19 40.01 -32.79
CA LYS A 170 -20.44 41.45 -32.64
C LYS A 170 -19.20 42.20 -32.12
N ALA A 171 -18.50 41.63 -31.14
CA ALA A 171 -17.26 42.24 -30.64
C ALA A 171 -16.15 42.29 -31.71
N LEU A 172 -16.05 41.26 -32.56
CA LEU A 172 -15.07 41.15 -33.64
C LEU A 172 -15.45 42.01 -34.86
N GLU A 173 -16.73 42.28 -35.11
CA GLU A 173 -17.17 43.27 -36.10
C GLU A 173 -16.67 44.67 -35.75
N ILE A 174 -16.67 45.01 -34.45
CA ILE A 174 -16.20 46.30 -33.94
C ILE A 174 -14.67 46.33 -33.85
N LYS A 175 -14.05 45.24 -33.40
CA LYS A 175 -12.59 45.13 -33.24
C LYS A 175 -12.07 43.78 -33.79
N PRO A 176 -11.80 43.70 -35.11
CA PRO A 176 -11.45 42.45 -35.79
C PRO A 176 -10.13 41.81 -35.34
N ASP A 177 -9.18 42.62 -34.85
CA ASP A 177 -7.83 42.22 -34.45
C ASP A 177 -7.73 41.89 -32.95
N TYR A 178 -8.84 41.80 -32.22
CA TYR A 178 -8.79 41.49 -30.80
C TYR A 178 -8.61 39.98 -30.57
N TYR A 179 -7.34 39.56 -30.43
CA TYR A 179 -6.94 38.17 -30.20
C TYR A 179 -7.72 37.47 -29.07
N GLY A 180 -8.08 38.21 -28.01
CA GLY A 180 -8.86 37.66 -26.89
C GLY A 180 -10.28 37.23 -27.27
N SER A 181 -10.94 37.94 -28.20
CA SER A 181 -12.27 37.55 -28.71
C SER A 181 -12.16 36.39 -29.70
N LEU A 182 -11.13 36.38 -30.56
CA LEU A 182 -10.84 35.25 -31.45
C LEU A 182 -10.60 33.96 -30.65
N ARG A 183 -9.74 34.01 -29.63
CA ARG A 183 -9.49 32.88 -28.74
C ARG A 183 -10.76 32.42 -28.02
N ASN A 184 -11.52 33.34 -27.43
CA ASN A 184 -12.72 32.96 -26.68
C ASN A 184 -13.80 32.37 -27.60
N LYS A 185 -13.96 32.90 -28.82
CA LYS A 185 -14.82 32.29 -29.85
C LYS A 185 -14.32 30.88 -30.24
N GLY A 186 -13.00 30.71 -30.40
CA GLY A 186 -12.40 29.40 -30.63
C GLY A 186 -12.69 28.40 -29.52
N VAL A 187 -12.63 28.81 -28.26
CA VAL A 187 -12.99 27.97 -27.11
C VAL A 187 -14.46 27.54 -27.19
N SER A 188 -15.39 28.47 -27.45
CA SER A 188 -16.81 28.13 -27.62
C SER A 188 -17.06 27.17 -28.77
N LEU A 189 -16.36 27.33 -29.91
CA LEU A 189 -16.43 26.37 -31.03
C LEU A 189 -15.89 24.99 -30.65
N SER A 190 -14.79 24.92 -29.90
CA SER A 190 -14.25 23.66 -29.39
C SER A 190 -15.20 22.99 -28.40
N ASN A 191 -15.92 23.75 -27.56
CA ASN A 191 -16.95 23.20 -26.67
C ASN A 191 -18.15 22.64 -27.44
N LEU A 192 -18.43 23.16 -28.65
CA LEU A 192 -19.42 22.62 -29.59
C LEU A 192 -18.87 21.48 -30.48
N GLY A 193 -17.62 21.04 -30.27
CA GLY A 193 -16.97 19.99 -31.05
C GLY A 193 -16.50 20.41 -32.45
N ARG A 194 -16.52 21.72 -32.77
CA ARG A 194 -16.07 22.28 -34.06
C ARG A 194 -14.58 22.60 -34.02
N GLU A 195 -13.76 21.56 -33.88
CA GLU A 195 -12.33 21.71 -33.55
C GLU A 195 -11.49 22.36 -34.66
N GLU A 196 -11.72 22.04 -35.94
CA GLU A 196 -10.98 22.66 -37.05
C GLU A 196 -11.24 24.17 -37.13
N GLU A 197 -12.49 24.60 -36.95
CA GLU A 197 -12.83 26.04 -36.92
C GLU A 197 -12.26 26.74 -35.69
N ALA A 198 -12.17 26.04 -34.55
CA ALA A 198 -11.49 26.55 -33.37
C ALA A 198 -9.99 26.75 -33.62
N ILE A 199 -9.33 25.78 -34.27
CA ILE A 199 -7.91 25.85 -34.64
C ILE A 199 -7.64 27.05 -35.57
N ASP A 200 -8.50 27.30 -36.55
CA ASP A 200 -8.39 28.48 -37.42
C ASP A 200 -8.46 29.81 -36.65
N LEU A 201 -9.34 29.90 -35.65
CA LEU A 201 -9.42 31.08 -34.80
C LEU A 201 -8.23 31.21 -33.86
N PHE A 202 -7.71 30.11 -33.32
CA PHE A 202 -6.48 30.13 -32.53
C PHE A 202 -5.27 30.52 -33.38
N ASN A 203 -5.19 30.08 -34.63
CA ASN A 203 -4.15 30.51 -35.58
C ASN A 203 -4.21 32.03 -35.80
N LYS A 204 -5.38 32.59 -36.10
CA LYS A 204 -5.57 34.04 -36.25
C LYS A 204 -5.20 34.81 -34.98
N ALA A 205 -5.57 34.29 -33.81
CA ALA A 205 -5.18 34.88 -32.54
C ALA A 205 -3.64 34.88 -32.34
N LEU A 206 -2.97 33.79 -32.73
CA LEU A 206 -1.51 33.64 -32.63
C LEU A 206 -0.74 34.43 -33.70
N GLU A 207 -1.34 34.69 -34.86
CA GLU A 207 -0.79 35.64 -35.86
C GLU A 207 -0.72 37.06 -35.29
N ILE A 208 -1.72 37.45 -34.51
CA ILE A 208 -1.79 38.76 -33.86
C ILE A 208 -0.91 38.81 -32.60
N LYS A 209 -0.95 37.75 -31.79
CA LYS A 209 -0.19 37.63 -30.54
C LYS A 209 0.47 36.24 -30.42
N PRO A 210 1.71 36.09 -30.93
CA PRO A 210 2.41 34.80 -30.97
C PRO A 210 2.72 34.17 -29.60
N ASP A 211 2.81 34.99 -28.55
CA ASP A 211 3.16 34.59 -27.18
C ASP A 211 1.94 34.35 -26.27
N ASP A 212 0.72 34.31 -26.82
CA ASP A 212 -0.48 34.01 -26.02
C ASP A 212 -0.55 32.51 -25.68
N TYR A 213 0.06 32.13 -24.56
CA TYR A 213 0.12 30.74 -24.07
C TYR A 213 -1.27 30.08 -23.97
N ASN A 214 -2.34 30.85 -23.69
CA ASN A 214 -3.71 30.33 -23.66
C ASN A 214 -4.18 29.88 -25.05
N SER A 215 -3.86 30.64 -26.11
CA SER A 215 -4.18 30.25 -27.50
C SER A 215 -3.34 29.06 -27.95
N LEU A 216 -2.05 28.99 -27.58
CA LEU A 216 -1.20 27.82 -27.84
C LEU A 216 -1.75 26.56 -27.18
N ARG A 217 -2.06 26.62 -25.87
CA ARG A 217 -2.66 25.49 -25.14
C ARG A 217 -3.99 25.07 -25.72
N ASN A 218 -4.89 26.02 -26.01
CA ASN A 218 -6.21 25.68 -26.52
C ASN A 218 -6.13 25.09 -27.94
N LYS A 219 -5.20 25.56 -28.78
CA LYS A 219 -4.89 24.92 -30.06
C LYS A 219 -4.40 23.49 -29.87
N GLY A 220 -3.48 23.25 -28.93
CA GLY A 220 -3.04 21.90 -28.57
C GLY A 220 -4.21 21.01 -28.13
N ALA A 221 -5.13 21.54 -27.33
CA ALA A 221 -6.32 20.81 -26.88
C ALA A 221 -7.25 20.41 -28.05
N SER A 222 -7.50 21.32 -28.98
CA SER A 222 -8.27 21.01 -30.19
C SER A 222 -7.57 19.99 -31.09
N LEU A 223 -6.25 20.07 -31.25
CA LEU A 223 -5.47 19.07 -31.99
C LEU A 223 -5.54 17.68 -31.35
N SER A 224 -5.44 17.60 -30.02
CA SER A 224 -5.60 16.33 -29.28
C SER A 224 -7.01 15.75 -29.44
N LYS A 225 -8.06 16.58 -29.46
CA LYS A 225 -9.44 16.10 -29.73
C LYS A 225 -9.62 15.57 -31.15
N LEU A 226 -8.81 16.02 -32.11
CA LEU A 226 -8.74 15.47 -33.47
C LEU A 226 -7.81 14.25 -33.59
N GLY A 227 -7.20 13.79 -32.49
CA GLY A 227 -6.26 12.67 -32.48
C GLY A 227 -4.86 13.01 -32.98
N ARG A 228 -4.52 14.30 -33.16
CA ARG A 228 -3.21 14.78 -33.60
C ARG A 228 -2.31 15.06 -32.39
N GLU A 229 -1.94 14.01 -31.67
CA GLU A 229 -1.32 14.12 -30.34
C GLU A 229 0.11 14.67 -30.37
N GLU A 230 0.94 14.29 -31.34
CA GLU A 230 2.30 14.82 -31.48
C GLU A 230 2.31 16.34 -31.72
N GLU A 231 1.41 16.82 -32.58
CA GLU A 231 1.25 18.24 -32.84
C GLU A 231 0.71 18.96 -31.60
N ALA A 232 -0.25 18.35 -30.88
CA ALA A 232 -0.74 18.89 -29.62
C ALA A 232 0.39 19.09 -28.60
N ILE A 233 1.28 18.10 -28.46
CA ILE A 233 2.45 18.16 -27.58
C ILE A 233 3.40 19.30 -27.97
N GLU A 234 3.63 19.54 -29.27
CA GLU A 234 4.44 20.68 -29.71
C GLU A 234 3.85 22.01 -29.23
N PHE A 235 2.54 22.20 -29.36
CA PHE A 235 1.88 23.43 -28.91
C PHE A 235 1.81 23.55 -27.39
N TYR A 236 1.67 22.44 -26.65
CA TYR A 236 1.80 22.47 -25.19
C TYR A 236 3.22 22.82 -24.76
N ASN A 237 4.26 22.32 -25.44
CA ASN A 237 5.65 22.70 -25.16
C ASN A 237 5.86 24.20 -25.35
N LYS A 238 5.39 24.78 -26.47
CA LYS A 238 5.47 26.24 -26.69
C LYS A 238 4.72 27.02 -25.62
N ALA A 239 3.56 26.55 -25.16
CA ALA A 239 2.84 27.19 -24.07
C ALA A 239 3.64 27.14 -22.76
N LEU A 240 4.27 25.99 -22.45
CA LEU A 240 5.09 25.77 -21.24
C LEU A 240 6.43 26.51 -21.29
N GLU A 241 6.99 26.78 -22.46
CA GLU A 241 8.17 27.66 -22.60
C GLU A 241 7.87 29.09 -22.17
N ILE A 242 6.65 29.58 -22.45
CA ILE A 242 6.20 30.92 -22.07
C ILE A 242 5.73 30.94 -20.61
N LYS A 243 5.01 29.89 -20.19
CA LYS A 243 4.46 29.76 -18.84
C LYS A 243 4.70 28.34 -18.28
N PRO A 244 5.85 28.09 -17.62
CA PRO A 244 6.22 26.76 -17.13
C PRO A 244 5.28 26.17 -16.07
N ASP A 245 4.55 27.01 -15.34
CA ASP A 245 3.64 26.64 -14.26
C ASP A 245 2.16 26.54 -14.70
N ASP A 246 1.87 26.54 -16.01
CA ASP A 246 0.50 26.32 -16.48
C ASP A 246 0.09 24.85 -16.34
N TYR A 247 -0.51 24.52 -15.20
CA TYR A 247 -0.96 23.17 -14.86
C TYR A 247 -1.89 22.55 -15.93
N ASN A 248 -2.69 23.36 -16.64
CA ASN A 248 -3.56 22.86 -17.71
C ASN A 248 -2.74 22.35 -18.92
N SER A 249 -1.66 23.05 -19.30
CA SER A 249 -0.75 22.59 -20.35
C SER A 249 0.03 21.35 -19.94
N LEU A 250 0.50 21.28 -18.68
CA LEU A 250 1.16 20.08 -18.13
C LEU A 250 0.23 18.87 -18.16
N ARG A 251 -0.99 19.00 -17.62
CA ARG A 251 -2.00 17.95 -17.64
C ARG A 251 -2.36 17.50 -19.05
N ASN A 252 -2.68 18.45 -19.93
CA ASN A 252 -3.10 18.11 -21.30
C ASN A 252 -1.95 17.46 -22.10
N LYS A 253 -0.70 17.85 -21.84
CA LYS A 253 0.46 17.15 -22.38
C LYS A 253 0.56 15.73 -21.85
N GLY A 254 0.33 15.50 -20.55
CA GLY A 254 0.23 14.17 -19.97
C GLY A 254 -0.82 13.30 -20.66
N VAL A 255 -2.02 13.86 -20.94
CA VAL A 255 -3.09 13.16 -21.68
C VAL A 255 -2.64 12.77 -23.08
N SER A 256 -2.05 13.69 -23.83
CA SER A 256 -1.54 13.40 -25.17
C SER A 256 -0.42 12.36 -25.17
N LEU A 257 0.48 12.40 -24.19
CA LEU A 257 1.54 11.39 -24.03
C LEU A 257 0.96 10.00 -23.72
N SER A 258 -0.03 9.92 -22.82
CA SER A 258 -0.71 8.66 -22.50
C SER A 258 -1.41 8.06 -23.72
N LYS A 259 -2.09 8.89 -24.55
CA LYS A 259 -2.70 8.43 -25.81
C LYS A 259 -1.69 7.91 -26.84
N LEU A 260 -0.43 8.33 -26.76
CA LEU A 260 0.68 7.83 -27.58
C LEU A 260 1.36 6.59 -26.98
N GLY A 261 0.87 6.06 -25.85
CA GLY A 261 1.50 4.95 -25.13
C GLY A 261 2.78 5.33 -24.39
N ARG A 262 3.04 6.62 -24.18
CA ARG A 262 4.20 7.14 -23.43
C ARG A 262 3.80 7.38 -21.97
N GLU A 263 3.42 6.30 -21.30
CA GLU A 263 2.72 6.30 -20.02
C GLU A 263 3.60 6.83 -18.86
N GLU A 264 4.87 6.44 -18.80
CA GLU A 264 5.82 6.90 -17.77
C GLU A 264 6.04 8.43 -17.84
N GLU A 265 6.20 8.96 -19.06
CA GLU A 265 6.32 10.40 -19.27
C GLU A 265 5.00 11.11 -18.93
N ALA A 266 3.86 10.53 -19.29
CA ALA A 266 2.56 11.08 -18.95
C ALA A 266 2.39 11.25 -17.44
N ILE A 267 2.79 10.23 -16.65
CA ILE A 267 2.76 10.27 -15.18
C ILE A 267 3.62 11.41 -14.64
N GLU A 268 4.84 11.62 -15.16
CA GLU A 268 5.70 12.74 -14.76
C GLU A 268 5.02 14.10 -14.97
N PHE A 269 4.34 14.29 -16.11
CA PHE A 269 3.63 15.54 -16.40
C PHE A 269 2.35 15.70 -15.58
N TYR A 270 1.65 14.61 -15.25
CA TYR A 270 0.55 14.67 -14.28
C TYR A 270 1.06 15.06 -12.88
N ASP A 271 2.20 14.52 -12.45
CA ASP A 271 2.78 14.85 -11.15
C ASP A 271 3.20 16.33 -11.07
N LYS A 272 3.84 16.87 -12.10
CA LYS A 272 4.13 18.31 -12.19
C LYS A 272 2.86 19.17 -12.14
N ALA A 273 1.78 18.73 -12.80
CA ALA A 273 0.50 19.45 -12.74
C ALA A 273 -0.10 19.41 -11.32
N LEU A 274 0.01 18.27 -10.64
CA LEU A 274 -0.50 18.05 -9.28
C LEU A 274 0.36 18.72 -8.20
N GLU A 275 1.65 18.95 -8.43
CA GLU A 275 2.49 19.78 -7.56
C GLU A 275 1.99 21.23 -7.51
N ILE A 276 1.56 21.76 -8.65
CA ILE A 276 1.03 23.13 -8.76
C ILE A 276 -0.41 23.19 -8.25
N LYS A 277 -1.21 22.17 -8.59
CA LYS A 277 -2.63 22.09 -8.22
C LYS A 277 -3.00 20.68 -7.73
N PRO A 278 -2.81 20.39 -6.43
CA PRO A 278 -3.05 19.06 -5.86
C PRO A 278 -4.51 18.58 -5.92
N ASP A 279 -5.46 19.51 -6.07
CA ASP A 279 -6.90 19.24 -6.15
C ASP A 279 -7.43 19.18 -7.59
N ASP A 280 -6.56 19.03 -8.59
CA ASP A 280 -6.98 18.79 -9.98
C ASP A 280 -7.42 17.33 -10.18
N TRP A 281 -8.68 17.06 -9.86
CA TRP A 281 -9.28 15.73 -9.95
C TRP A 281 -9.14 15.06 -11.32
N PHE A 282 -9.13 15.83 -12.41
CA PHE A 282 -8.92 15.29 -13.75
C PHE A 282 -7.50 14.73 -13.91
N SER A 283 -6.47 15.46 -13.48
CA SER A 283 -5.08 14.95 -13.49
C SER A 283 -4.93 13.70 -12.63
N LEU A 284 -5.56 13.66 -11.46
CA LEU A 284 -5.55 12.46 -10.59
C LEU A 284 -6.18 11.25 -11.29
N VAL A 285 -7.36 11.42 -11.90
CA VAL A 285 -8.05 10.36 -12.64
C VAL A 285 -7.24 9.89 -13.83
N SER A 286 -6.71 10.83 -14.64
CA SER A 286 -5.87 10.50 -15.79
C SER A 286 -4.59 9.76 -15.36
N LYS A 287 -3.93 10.19 -14.28
CA LYS A 287 -2.78 9.49 -13.70
C LYS A 287 -3.17 8.07 -13.24
N ALA A 288 -4.29 7.92 -12.53
CA ALA A 288 -4.74 6.62 -12.05
C ALA A 288 -5.06 5.64 -13.20
N PHE A 289 -5.64 6.13 -14.30
CA PHE A 289 -5.84 5.32 -15.50
C PHE A 289 -4.53 4.93 -16.17
N THR A 290 -3.61 5.88 -16.34
CA THR A 290 -2.29 5.58 -16.91
C THR A 290 -1.51 4.59 -16.03
N LEU A 291 -1.66 4.66 -14.71
CA LEU A 291 -1.08 3.69 -13.76
C LEU A 291 -1.70 2.28 -13.91
N GLU A 292 -3.01 2.20 -14.17
CA GLU A 292 -3.70 0.93 -14.49
C GLU A 292 -3.16 0.35 -15.80
N ASP A 293 -2.96 1.18 -16.82
CA ASP A 293 -2.46 0.76 -18.13
C ASP A 293 -1.05 0.14 -18.05
N ILE A 294 -0.17 0.68 -17.18
CA ILE A 294 1.17 0.10 -16.92
C ILE A 294 1.18 -1.02 -15.85
N GLY A 295 0.02 -1.43 -15.35
CA GLY A 295 -0.12 -2.50 -14.36
C GLY A 295 0.26 -2.12 -12.92
N ASN A 296 0.44 -0.84 -12.61
CA ASN A 296 0.61 -0.35 -11.24
C ASN A 296 -0.75 -0.11 -10.56
N ASP A 297 -1.53 -1.20 -10.46
CA ASP A 297 -2.89 -1.22 -9.91
C ASP A 297 -2.94 -0.73 -8.44
N GLU A 298 -1.85 -0.90 -7.67
CA GLU A 298 -1.77 -0.49 -6.26
C GLU A 298 -1.80 1.03 -6.11
N GLU A 299 -0.99 1.73 -6.90
CA GLU A 299 -0.92 3.19 -6.86
C GLU A 299 -2.14 3.82 -7.52
N ALA A 300 -2.66 3.22 -8.59
CA ALA A 300 -3.95 3.58 -9.18
C ALA A 300 -5.09 3.48 -8.14
N THR A 301 -5.13 2.39 -7.36
CA THR A 301 -6.13 2.18 -6.31
C THR A 301 -6.01 3.23 -5.20
N LYS A 302 -4.79 3.60 -4.78
CA LYS A 302 -4.58 4.67 -3.79
C LYS A 302 -5.13 6.01 -4.28
N ILE A 303 -4.92 6.34 -5.56
CA ILE A 303 -5.45 7.58 -6.14
C ILE A 303 -6.98 7.52 -6.25
N PHE A 304 -7.55 6.40 -6.69
CA PHE A 304 -9.01 6.21 -6.74
C PHE A 304 -9.65 6.28 -5.34
N ASP A 305 -9.03 5.69 -4.31
CA ASP A 305 -9.50 5.80 -2.91
C ASP A 305 -9.37 7.24 -2.38
N PHE A 306 -8.32 7.98 -2.77
CA PHE A 306 -8.15 9.39 -2.40
C PHE A 306 -9.24 10.28 -3.01
N ILE A 307 -9.55 10.08 -4.30
CA ILE A 307 -10.64 10.81 -4.98
C ILE A 307 -11.99 10.45 -4.33
N ALA A 308 -12.26 9.16 -4.10
CA ALA A 308 -13.49 8.70 -3.46
C ALA A 308 -13.66 9.22 -2.01
N SER A 309 -12.56 9.44 -1.29
CA SER A 309 -12.59 10.02 0.07
C SER A 309 -12.83 11.54 0.08
N ASN A 310 -12.79 12.19 -1.09
CA ASN A 310 -13.01 13.63 -1.26
C ASN A 310 -14.17 13.92 -2.23
N GLU A 311 -15.13 13.01 -2.40
CA GLU A 311 -16.25 13.15 -3.34
C GLU A 311 -17.01 14.47 -3.17
N ASP A 312 -17.21 14.95 -1.94
CA ASP A 312 -17.87 16.23 -1.64
C ASP A 312 -17.19 17.46 -2.27
N LYS A 313 -15.90 17.32 -2.65
CA LYS A 313 -15.10 18.38 -3.29
C LYS A 313 -14.97 18.17 -4.80
N VAL A 314 -15.39 17.02 -5.33
CA VAL A 314 -15.37 16.71 -6.76
C VAL A 314 -16.66 17.24 -7.38
N LYS A 315 -16.56 18.37 -8.09
CA LYS A 315 -17.74 19.01 -8.73
C LYS A 315 -18.34 18.20 -9.90
N ASN A 316 -17.61 17.22 -10.43
CA ASN A 316 -18.04 16.43 -11.60
C ASN A 316 -18.53 15.04 -11.16
N GLU A 317 -19.84 14.82 -11.24
CA GLU A 317 -20.47 13.54 -10.87
C GLU A 317 -20.02 12.36 -11.75
N GLU A 318 -19.63 12.59 -13.00
CA GLU A 318 -19.14 11.51 -13.88
C GLU A 318 -17.79 10.99 -13.41
N ILE A 319 -16.91 11.87 -12.95
CA ILE A 319 -15.62 11.47 -12.35
C ILE A 319 -15.88 10.56 -11.16
N VAL A 320 -16.80 10.92 -10.26
CA VAL A 320 -17.13 10.12 -9.08
C VAL A 320 -17.69 8.73 -9.48
N LYS A 321 -18.56 8.66 -10.48
CA LYS A 321 -19.10 7.39 -10.99
C LYS A 321 -18.01 6.49 -11.58
N VAL A 322 -17.15 7.06 -12.42
CA VAL A 322 -16.05 6.34 -13.08
C VAL A 322 -15.03 5.83 -12.05
N VAL A 323 -14.65 6.68 -11.09
CA VAL A 323 -13.74 6.34 -9.99
C VAL A 323 -14.33 5.21 -9.15
N ASN A 324 -15.60 5.29 -8.75
CA ASN A 324 -16.23 4.23 -7.96
C ASN A 324 -16.39 2.92 -8.72
N PHE A 325 -16.72 2.97 -10.02
CA PHE A 325 -16.77 1.78 -10.87
C PHE A 325 -15.38 1.11 -10.96
N LYS A 326 -14.34 1.89 -11.25
CA LYS A 326 -12.96 1.38 -11.41
C LYS A 326 -12.36 0.90 -10.09
N ARG A 327 -12.59 1.62 -9.00
CA ARG A 327 -12.26 1.22 -7.63
C ARG A 327 -12.87 -0.13 -7.27
N ASN A 328 -14.15 -0.34 -7.59
CA ASN A 328 -14.82 -1.61 -7.31
C ASN A 328 -14.30 -2.73 -8.24
N ALA A 329 -14.07 -2.44 -9.52
CA ALA A 329 -13.49 -3.40 -10.47
C ALA A 329 -12.06 -3.82 -10.07
N LEU A 330 -11.22 -2.91 -9.55
CA LEU A 330 -9.88 -3.22 -9.04
C LEU A 330 -9.94 -4.02 -7.73
N LYS A 331 -10.88 -3.70 -6.82
CA LYS A 331 -11.16 -4.49 -5.60
C LYS A 331 -11.75 -5.88 -5.89
N GLU A 332 -12.44 -6.04 -7.02
CA GLU A 332 -12.92 -7.33 -7.53
C GLU A 332 -11.81 -8.11 -8.26
N LYS A 333 -10.92 -7.44 -9.00
CA LYS A 333 -9.65 -8.01 -9.55
C LYS A 333 -8.74 -8.56 -8.45
N GLU A 334 -8.71 -7.92 -7.27
CA GLU A 334 -8.04 -8.41 -6.06
C GLU A 334 -8.69 -9.70 -5.49
N LYS A 335 -9.97 -9.93 -5.80
CA LYS A 335 -10.76 -11.09 -5.40
C LYS A 335 -10.70 -12.23 -6.43
N ASP A 336 -10.52 -11.91 -7.71
CA ASP A 336 -10.45 -12.83 -8.87
C ASP A 336 -9.02 -13.25 -9.29
N LYS A 337 -7.96 -12.66 -8.72
CA LYS A 337 -6.56 -13.16 -8.79
C LYS A 337 -6.36 -14.60 -8.29
N LYS A 338 -7.41 -15.29 -7.84
CA LYS A 338 -7.37 -16.67 -7.34
C LYS A 338 -7.50 -17.77 -8.38
N THR A 339 -7.96 -17.47 -9.57
CA THR A 339 -8.42 -18.51 -10.52
C THR A 339 -7.53 -18.62 -11.77
N ASP A 340 -6.81 -17.57 -12.17
CA ASP A 340 -5.98 -17.57 -13.39
C ASP A 340 -4.56 -18.14 -13.22
N VAL A 341 -4.05 -18.20 -11.98
CA VAL A 341 -2.70 -18.75 -11.66
C VAL A 341 -2.57 -20.23 -12.03
N LEU A 342 -3.68 -20.99 -12.06
CA LEU A 342 -3.63 -22.44 -12.32
C LEU A 342 -3.36 -22.77 -13.81
N ASN A 343 -3.76 -21.90 -14.74
CA ASN A 343 -3.65 -22.18 -16.18
C ASN A 343 -2.34 -21.65 -16.79
N GLU A 344 -1.75 -20.57 -16.26
CA GLU A 344 -0.41 -20.12 -16.67
C GLU A 344 0.69 -21.08 -16.21
N VAL A 345 0.56 -21.63 -15.00
CA VAL A 345 1.49 -22.64 -14.46
C VAL A 345 1.60 -23.85 -15.40
N ILE A 346 0.48 -24.34 -15.92
CA ILE A 346 0.45 -25.53 -16.80
C ILE A 346 1.18 -25.28 -18.14
N ASN A 347 1.14 -24.06 -18.68
CA ASN A 347 1.80 -23.71 -19.93
C ASN A 347 3.29 -23.38 -19.74
N ALA A 348 3.66 -22.71 -18.64
CA ALA A 348 5.05 -22.40 -18.31
C ALA A 348 5.89 -23.67 -18.02
N PHE A 349 5.26 -24.76 -17.58
CA PHE A 349 5.92 -26.06 -17.33
C PHE A 349 6.37 -26.80 -18.60
N GLN A 350 5.89 -26.44 -19.80
CA GLN A 350 6.27 -27.14 -21.03
C GLN A 350 7.60 -26.66 -21.63
N GLU A 351 8.02 -25.41 -21.39
CA GLU A 351 9.19 -24.82 -22.04
C GLU A 351 10.53 -25.09 -21.31
N LYS A 352 10.52 -25.52 -20.04
CA LYS A 352 11.74 -25.75 -19.21
C LYS A 352 11.97 -27.21 -18.81
N LYS A 353 11.53 -28.14 -19.65
CA LYS A 353 11.51 -29.58 -19.40
C LYS A 353 12.86 -30.15 -18.93
N GLU A 354 13.97 -29.81 -19.58
CA GLU A 354 15.28 -30.46 -19.32
C GLU A 354 16.00 -29.98 -18.05
N ASP A 355 15.90 -28.69 -17.70
CA ASP A 355 16.49 -28.15 -16.45
C ASP A 355 15.65 -28.49 -15.21
N PHE A 356 14.33 -28.63 -15.40
CA PHE A 356 13.44 -29.12 -14.35
C PHE A 356 13.70 -30.60 -14.04
N PHE A 357 13.97 -31.46 -15.04
CA PHE A 357 14.32 -32.87 -14.78
C PHE A 357 15.69 -33.05 -14.10
N LYS A 358 16.68 -32.21 -14.40
CA LYS A 358 17.96 -32.21 -13.66
C LYS A 358 17.81 -31.83 -12.19
N ASN A 359 16.94 -30.87 -11.88
CA ASN A 359 16.64 -30.48 -10.50
C ASN A 359 15.71 -31.50 -9.82
N ILE A 360 14.80 -32.16 -10.54
CA ILE A 360 14.02 -33.29 -10.02
C ILE A 360 14.93 -34.44 -9.66
N ASP A 361 15.97 -34.79 -10.43
CA ASP A 361 16.86 -35.90 -10.05
C ASP A 361 17.61 -35.59 -8.73
N ASP A 362 17.99 -34.34 -8.47
CA ASP A 362 18.62 -33.92 -7.20
C ASP A 362 17.59 -33.79 -6.05
N ILE A 363 16.39 -33.26 -6.33
CA ILE A 363 15.28 -33.17 -5.36
C ILE A 363 14.74 -34.56 -5.02
N GLU A 364 14.58 -35.46 -5.98
CA GLU A 364 14.14 -36.84 -5.83
C GLU A 364 15.20 -37.66 -5.09
N SER A 365 16.50 -37.42 -5.34
CA SER A 365 17.58 -38.00 -4.54
C SER A 365 17.60 -37.49 -3.09
N ARG A 366 17.43 -36.17 -2.87
CA ARG A 366 17.33 -35.56 -1.53
C ARG A 366 16.07 -36.01 -0.78
N PHE A 367 14.94 -36.07 -1.48
CA PHE A 367 13.64 -36.53 -0.96
C PHE A 367 13.69 -38.03 -0.63
N LYS A 368 14.31 -38.85 -1.49
CA LYS A 368 14.54 -40.26 -1.23
C LYS A 368 15.48 -40.47 -0.05
N LYS A 369 16.53 -39.65 0.13
CA LYS A 369 17.36 -39.67 1.36
C LYS A 369 16.58 -39.28 2.61
N PHE A 370 15.64 -38.34 2.52
CA PHE A 370 14.78 -37.92 3.63
C PHE A 370 13.75 -38.99 4.01
N VAL A 371 13.17 -39.65 3.01
CA VAL A 371 12.15 -40.69 3.16
C VAL A 371 12.75 -42.06 3.51
N ASP A 372 13.84 -42.50 2.88
CA ASP A 372 14.38 -43.87 3.02
C ASP A 372 15.45 -44.03 4.13
N SER A 373 15.58 -43.09 5.06
CA SER A 373 16.67 -43.07 6.04
C SER A 373 16.27 -43.54 7.45
N GLU A 374 17.23 -44.17 8.14
CA GLU A 374 17.12 -44.50 9.57
C GLU A 374 17.08 -43.22 10.41
N ARG A 375 16.52 -43.30 11.63
CA ARG A 375 16.37 -42.17 12.56
C ARG A 375 17.62 -41.30 12.64
N SER A 376 17.42 -39.99 12.64
CA SER A 376 18.55 -39.03 12.69
C SER A 376 19.00 -38.76 14.12
N ILE A 377 18.10 -38.90 15.08
CA ILE A 377 18.34 -38.54 16.47
C ILE A 377 18.89 -39.76 17.21
N PRO A 378 20.11 -39.70 17.75
CA PRO A 378 20.69 -40.82 18.48
C PRO A 378 19.93 -41.11 19.80
N GLU A 379 19.94 -42.36 20.24
CA GLU A 379 19.16 -42.82 21.41
C GLU A 379 19.59 -42.19 22.75
N ASN A 380 20.77 -41.56 22.81
CA ASN A 380 21.29 -40.90 24.01
C ASN A 380 20.65 -39.52 24.29
N PHE A 381 19.84 -38.98 23.36
CA PHE A 381 19.09 -37.75 23.58
C PHE A 381 17.86 -38.02 24.45
N PHE A 382 17.78 -37.38 25.63
CA PHE A 382 16.70 -37.66 26.59
C PHE A 382 15.40 -36.93 26.26
N SER A 383 15.39 -35.59 26.26
CA SER A 383 14.16 -34.82 26.01
C SER A 383 14.45 -33.40 25.54
N PHE A 384 13.90 -33.01 24.39
CA PHE A 384 14.01 -31.64 23.89
C PHE A 384 12.77 -31.21 23.10
N LEU A 385 12.54 -29.90 23.06
CA LEU A 385 11.56 -29.25 22.21
C LEU A 385 12.26 -28.40 21.16
N SER A 386 11.97 -28.66 19.89
CA SER A 386 12.44 -27.83 18.78
C SER A 386 11.33 -26.88 18.33
N VAL A 387 11.69 -25.60 18.20
CA VAL A 387 10.78 -24.57 17.69
C VAL A 387 11.05 -24.38 16.20
N LEU A 388 10.22 -25.02 15.36
CA LEU A 388 10.43 -25.14 13.91
C LEU A 388 9.56 -24.14 13.14
N ARG A 389 9.60 -22.88 13.59
CA ARG A 389 8.85 -21.78 12.98
C ARG A 389 9.83 -20.73 12.48
N LYS A 390 10.10 -20.74 11.16
CA LYS A 390 10.82 -19.65 10.47
C LYS A 390 9.80 -18.62 10.00
N TRP A 391 9.98 -17.36 10.39
CA TRP A 391 9.35 -16.17 9.79
C TRP A 391 7.82 -16.22 9.56
N ASN A 392 7.02 -15.54 10.40
CA ASN A 392 5.56 -15.50 10.24
C ASN A 392 5.00 -14.10 9.88
N SER A 393 4.06 -14.07 8.91
CA SER A 393 2.65 -13.62 8.99
C SER A 393 1.77 -14.09 7.83
N TYR A 394 0.59 -14.61 8.13
CA TYR A 394 -0.65 -14.50 7.33
C TYR A 394 -0.59 -14.50 5.79
N THR A 395 -1.12 -15.59 5.21
CA THR A 395 -1.29 -15.85 3.77
C THR A 395 -2.62 -15.30 3.24
N PRO A 396 -2.67 -14.54 2.14
CA PRO A 396 -3.80 -14.61 1.23
C PRO A 396 -3.70 -15.92 0.44
N ILE A 397 -4.84 -16.59 0.25
CA ILE A 397 -5.11 -17.96 -0.25
C ILE A 397 -4.34 -18.49 -1.51
N LEU A 398 -3.30 -17.83 -2.03
CA LEU A 398 -2.41 -18.37 -3.08
C LEU A 398 -0.91 -18.15 -2.82
N PRO A 399 -0.02 -19.07 -3.28
CA PRO A 399 1.42 -18.90 -3.20
C PRO A 399 1.89 -17.76 -4.12
N SER A 400 2.76 -16.88 -3.64
CA SER A 400 3.40 -15.84 -4.47
C SER A 400 4.76 -16.32 -5.01
N GLU A 401 5.11 -15.92 -6.24
CA GLU A 401 6.37 -16.27 -6.93
C GLU A 401 7.65 -15.73 -6.26
N LYS A 402 7.55 -15.00 -5.14
CA LYS A 402 8.69 -14.36 -4.44
C LYS A 402 9.30 -15.18 -3.30
N GLY A 403 8.87 -16.43 -3.06
CA GLY A 403 9.49 -17.28 -2.04
C GLY A 403 9.18 -16.88 -0.59
N ASP A 404 8.16 -16.06 -0.36
CA ASP A 404 7.68 -15.70 0.97
C ASP A 404 6.53 -16.63 1.40
N ASN A 405 6.81 -17.93 1.55
CA ASN A 405 5.84 -18.90 2.07
C ASN A 405 6.11 -19.15 3.57
N LYS A 406 5.03 -19.26 4.37
CA LYS A 406 5.04 -19.00 5.82
C LYS A 406 4.31 -20.08 6.61
N GLY A 407 4.93 -20.55 7.69
CA GLY A 407 4.37 -21.43 8.72
C GLY A 407 5.45 -22.23 9.45
N GLY A 408 5.04 -23.13 10.33
CA GLY A 408 5.93 -24.07 10.98
C GLY A 408 5.21 -24.80 12.10
N GLY A 409 5.95 -25.39 13.02
CA GLY A 409 5.35 -26.15 14.12
C GLY A 409 6.36 -26.38 15.22
N TYR A 410 6.05 -27.34 16.07
CA TYR A 410 6.96 -27.74 17.13
C TYR A 410 7.24 -29.23 17.01
N PHE A 411 8.43 -29.63 17.42
CA PHE A 411 8.81 -31.03 17.47
C PHE A 411 9.34 -31.37 18.85
N LEU A 412 8.59 -32.19 19.58
CA LEU A 412 8.97 -32.71 20.89
C LEU A 412 9.62 -34.08 20.70
N TYR A 413 10.84 -34.24 21.15
CA TYR A 413 11.49 -35.55 21.24
C TYR A 413 11.65 -35.93 22.70
N HIS A 414 11.23 -37.14 23.06
CA HIS A 414 11.28 -37.65 24.43
C HIS A 414 11.54 -39.17 24.43
N HIS A 415 12.68 -39.58 24.98
CA HIS A 415 13.09 -40.98 25.14
C HIS A 415 12.85 -41.84 23.89
N GLY A 416 13.36 -41.40 22.75
CA GLY A 416 13.21 -42.13 21.50
C GLY A 416 11.85 -41.96 20.82
N LYS A 417 11.00 -41.03 21.26
CA LYS A 417 9.72 -40.74 20.60
C LYS A 417 9.62 -39.29 20.17
N GLY A 418 9.37 -39.08 18.88
CA GLY A 418 9.09 -37.76 18.34
C GLY A 418 7.61 -37.49 18.19
N ILE A 419 7.15 -36.34 18.67
CA ILE A 419 5.78 -35.84 18.55
C ILE A 419 5.84 -34.52 17.80
N VAL A 420 5.26 -34.48 16.62
CA VAL A 420 5.02 -33.25 15.86
C VAL A 420 3.80 -32.55 16.44
N ILE A 421 3.88 -31.25 16.70
CA ILE A 421 2.83 -30.48 17.36
C ILE A 421 2.49 -29.29 16.48
N ASP A 422 1.20 -29.16 16.14
CA ASP A 422 0.61 -28.11 15.30
C ASP A 422 1.49 -27.78 14.07
N PRO A 423 1.76 -28.77 13.18
CA PRO A 423 2.55 -28.55 11.98
C PRO A 423 1.74 -27.69 11.01
N GLY A 424 2.11 -26.43 10.82
CA GLY A 424 1.59 -25.57 9.75
C GLY A 424 2.62 -25.41 8.62
N PHE A 425 2.19 -24.84 7.50
CA PHE A 425 2.95 -24.65 6.25
C PHE A 425 4.48 -24.57 6.41
N ASN A 426 5.24 -25.26 5.55
CA ASN A 426 6.70 -25.36 5.60
C ASN A 426 7.26 -26.08 6.84
N PHE A 427 6.42 -26.71 7.67
CA PHE A 427 6.91 -27.54 8.78
C PHE A 427 7.90 -28.59 8.27
N ILE A 428 7.55 -29.30 7.19
CA ILE A 428 8.38 -30.37 6.61
C ILE A 428 9.74 -29.84 6.16
N GLU A 429 9.77 -28.67 5.53
CA GLU A 429 11.01 -28.05 5.08
C GLU A 429 11.89 -27.66 6.27
N ASN A 430 11.32 -27.00 7.27
CA ASN A 430 12.04 -26.61 8.49
C ASN A 430 12.53 -27.86 9.25
N PHE A 431 11.69 -28.89 9.36
CA PHE A 431 12.01 -30.16 9.98
C PHE A 431 13.19 -30.86 9.28
N TYR A 432 13.18 -30.86 7.94
CA TYR A 432 14.28 -31.42 7.14
C TYR A 432 15.57 -30.59 7.21
N GLN A 433 15.47 -29.25 7.17
CA GLN A 433 16.63 -28.36 7.28
C GLN A 433 17.38 -28.53 8.60
N GLU A 434 16.64 -28.83 9.68
CA GLU A 434 17.21 -29.19 10.99
C GLU A 434 17.84 -30.59 11.02
N GLY A 435 17.76 -31.34 9.91
CA GLY A 435 18.34 -32.67 9.77
C GLY A 435 17.46 -33.81 10.28
N PHE A 436 16.22 -33.52 10.71
CA PHE A 436 15.27 -34.55 11.10
C PHE A 436 14.73 -35.31 9.88
N LYS A 437 14.19 -36.51 10.13
CA LYS A 437 13.73 -37.44 9.11
C LYS A 437 12.32 -37.96 9.42
N VAL A 438 11.64 -38.49 8.41
CA VAL A 438 10.30 -39.09 8.57
C VAL A 438 10.29 -40.18 9.66
N ALA A 439 11.38 -40.95 9.77
CA ALA A 439 11.55 -41.98 10.79
C ALA A 439 11.52 -41.45 12.24
N ASP A 440 11.77 -40.15 12.46
CA ASP A 440 11.77 -39.50 13.77
C ASP A 440 10.36 -39.11 14.25
N ILE A 441 9.34 -39.13 13.38
CA ILE A 441 7.96 -38.73 13.71
C ILE A 441 7.16 -39.93 14.21
N ASP A 442 6.86 -40.06 15.50
CA ASP A 442 6.05 -41.16 16.05
C ASP A 442 4.60 -40.77 16.35
N ALA A 443 4.31 -39.48 16.48
CA ALA A 443 2.96 -38.96 16.64
C ALA A 443 2.80 -37.57 16.06
N VAL A 444 1.56 -37.20 15.78
CA VAL A 444 1.16 -35.84 15.44
C VAL A 444 0.06 -35.39 16.41
N LEU A 445 0.27 -34.25 17.05
CA LEU A 445 -0.67 -33.56 17.92
C LEU A 445 -1.19 -32.31 17.20
N ILE A 446 -2.51 -32.21 16.99
CA ILE A 446 -3.17 -31.05 16.38
C ILE A 446 -4.27 -30.54 17.30
N THR A 447 -4.20 -29.25 17.60
CA THR A 447 -5.00 -28.64 18.66
C THR A 447 -6.24 -27.94 18.14
N HIS A 448 -6.25 -27.58 16.86
CA HIS A 448 -7.39 -26.91 16.24
C HIS A 448 -7.42 -27.11 14.71
N ALA A 449 -8.62 -26.99 14.14
CA ALA A 449 -8.86 -27.17 12.70
C ALA A 449 -8.75 -25.85 11.94
N HIS A 450 -7.51 -25.44 11.62
CA HIS A 450 -7.21 -24.32 10.72
C HIS A 450 -6.50 -24.82 9.46
N ASN A 451 -6.65 -24.10 8.34
CA ASN A 451 -6.27 -24.61 7.02
C ASN A 451 -4.78 -24.93 6.89
N ASP A 452 -3.91 -24.13 7.50
CA ASP A 452 -2.46 -24.35 7.52
C ASP A 452 -2.05 -25.63 8.23
N HIS A 453 -2.61 -25.91 9.41
CA HIS A 453 -2.27 -27.09 10.20
C HIS A 453 -2.70 -28.41 9.56
N THR A 454 -3.83 -28.34 8.85
CA THR A 454 -4.43 -29.50 8.22
C THR A 454 -3.69 -29.93 6.94
N VAL A 455 -3.15 -28.99 6.16
CA VAL A 455 -2.38 -29.29 4.93
C VAL A 455 -1.07 -30.03 5.24
N ASP A 456 -0.36 -29.65 6.29
CA ASP A 456 0.89 -30.32 6.64
C ASP A 456 0.67 -31.65 7.36
N LEU A 457 -0.48 -31.88 7.99
CA LEU A 457 -0.87 -33.23 8.42
C LEU A 457 -1.00 -34.17 7.21
N GLU A 458 -1.68 -33.76 6.15
CA GLU A 458 -1.82 -34.57 4.91
C GLU A 458 -0.46 -34.88 4.30
N SER A 459 0.44 -33.90 4.32
CA SER A 459 1.80 -34.04 3.82
C SER A 459 2.63 -35.02 4.67
N ILE A 460 2.54 -34.94 6.00
CA ILE A 460 3.19 -35.90 6.91
C ILE A 460 2.66 -37.32 6.68
N LEU A 461 1.33 -37.49 6.57
CA LEU A 461 0.73 -38.80 6.29
C LEU A 461 1.22 -39.36 4.95
N THR A 462 1.35 -38.52 3.93
CA THR A 462 1.90 -38.88 2.62
C THR A 462 3.38 -39.30 2.72
N LEU A 463 4.17 -38.62 3.54
CA LEU A 463 5.58 -38.99 3.77
C LEU A 463 5.71 -40.35 4.46
N VAL A 464 4.86 -40.63 5.45
CA VAL A 464 4.81 -41.94 6.12
C VAL A 464 4.40 -43.04 5.14
N TYR A 465 3.40 -42.77 4.29
CA TYR A 465 3.00 -43.69 3.22
C TYR A 465 4.18 -44.00 2.27
N LYS A 466 4.85 -42.95 1.76
CA LYS A 466 6.00 -43.11 0.86
C LYS A 466 7.17 -43.86 1.49
N HIS A 467 7.43 -43.64 2.78
CA HIS A 467 8.44 -44.39 3.53
C HIS A 467 8.15 -45.89 3.52
N ASN A 468 6.89 -46.26 3.75
CA ASN A 468 6.46 -47.66 3.72
C ASN A 468 6.50 -48.24 2.31
N ASP A 469 6.05 -47.50 1.31
CA ASP A 469 6.04 -47.90 -0.10
C ASP A 469 7.45 -48.18 -0.62
N ALA A 470 8.44 -47.35 -0.26
CA ALA A 470 9.84 -47.57 -0.60
C ALA A 470 10.41 -48.87 -0.02
N ILE A 471 9.98 -49.27 1.19
CA ILE A 471 10.33 -50.57 1.77
C ILE A 471 9.74 -51.70 0.94
N GLU A 472 8.47 -51.58 0.52
CA GLU A 472 7.83 -52.59 -0.32
C GLU A 472 8.56 -52.76 -1.65
N ASP A 473 8.86 -51.64 -2.32
CA ASP A 473 9.51 -51.63 -3.63
C ASP A 473 10.92 -52.22 -3.56
N ALA A 474 11.68 -51.91 -2.50
CA ALA A 474 12.98 -52.52 -2.27
C ALA A 474 12.90 -54.05 -2.08
N VAL A 475 11.81 -54.55 -1.47
CA VAL A 475 11.58 -56.01 -1.33
C VAL A 475 11.15 -56.63 -2.67
N LYS A 476 10.22 -56.00 -3.40
CA LYS A 476 9.75 -56.43 -4.73
C LYS A 476 10.92 -56.53 -5.71
N GLU A 477 11.82 -55.54 -5.69
CA GLU A 477 13.01 -55.51 -6.54
C GLU A 477 14.01 -56.62 -6.15
N LYS A 478 14.34 -56.77 -4.86
CA LYS A 478 15.26 -57.84 -4.40
C LYS A 478 14.74 -59.25 -4.62
N MET A 479 13.41 -59.43 -4.64
CA MET A 479 12.76 -60.73 -4.81
C MET A 479 12.17 -60.94 -6.21
N LYS A 480 12.61 -60.15 -7.21
CA LYS A 480 12.16 -60.25 -8.60
C LYS A 480 12.27 -61.69 -9.13
N GLY A 481 11.15 -62.25 -9.59
CA GLY A 481 11.06 -63.63 -10.08
C GLY A 481 10.72 -64.71 -9.03
N LYS A 482 10.46 -64.34 -7.77
CA LYS A 482 9.90 -65.25 -6.75
C LYS A 482 8.36 -65.28 -6.83
N LYS A 483 7.75 -66.31 -6.22
CA LYS A 483 6.28 -66.41 -6.11
C LYS A 483 5.71 -65.25 -5.29
N GLU A 484 4.57 -64.71 -5.73
CA GLU A 484 3.93 -63.53 -5.15
C GLU A 484 3.62 -63.67 -3.66
N ASP A 485 3.18 -64.85 -3.21
CA ASP A 485 2.93 -65.13 -1.78
C ASP A 485 4.17 -64.95 -0.90
N LYS A 486 5.36 -65.30 -1.41
CA LYS A 486 6.62 -65.11 -0.69
C LYS A 486 7.04 -63.65 -0.65
N ILE A 487 6.78 -62.90 -1.72
CA ILE A 487 7.03 -61.45 -1.77
C ILE A 487 6.13 -60.75 -0.76
N ARG A 488 4.83 -61.07 -0.73
CA ARG A 488 3.87 -60.51 0.25
C ARG A 488 4.25 -60.83 1.69
N GLN A 489 4.72 -62.05 1.99
CA GLN A 489 5.20 -62.42 3.32
C GLN A 489 6.45 -61.62 3.74
N GLU A 490 7.41 -61.44 2.83
CA GLU A 490 8.63 -60.68 3.13
C GLU A 490 8.34 -59.18 3.25
N ILE A 491 7.43 -58.62 2.43
CA ILE A 491 6.97 -57.22 2.57
C ILE A 491 6.35 -57.01 3.95
N ARG A 492 5.42 -57.88 4.37
CA ARG A 492 4.79 -57.78 5.69
C ARG A 492 5.83 -57.80 6.81
N LYS A 493 6.76 -58.75 6.74
CA LYS A 493 7.86 -58.85 7.70
C LYS A 493 8.72 -57.58 7.72
N LYS A 494 9.06 -57.02 6.57
CA LYS A 494 9.88 -55.81 6.46
C LYS A 494 9.16 -54.55 6.92
N LEU A 495 7.86 -54.44 6.66
CA LEU A 495 7.02 -53.36 7.20
C LEU A 495 6.81 -53.50 8.71
N GLU A 496 6.77 -54.72 9.26
CA GLU A 496 6.77 -54.93 10.72
C GLU A 496 8.12 -54.53 11.36
N GLU A 497 9.24 -54.77 10.67
CA GLU A 497 10.59 -54.44 11.17
C GLU A 497 10.96 -52.95 11.00
N LYS A 498 10.62 -52.36 9.86
CA LYS A 498 11.10 -51.03 9.43
C LYS A 498 9.99 -50.07 9.01
N GLY A 499 8.77 -50.55 8.84
CA GLY A 499 7.64 -49.71 8.46
C GLY A 499 7.29 -48.73 9.57
N LYS A 500 6.66 -47.63 9.17
CA LYS A 500 6.32 -46.52 10.02
C LYS A 500 4.82 -46.40 10.18
N LYS A 501 4.40 -46.36 11.44
CA LYS A 501 3.05 -45.97 11.85
C LYS A 501 3.14 -44.82 12.84
N ILE A 502 2.19 -43.89 12.74
CA ILE A 502 2.10 -42.74 13.63
C ILE A 502 0.78 -42.73 14.39
N ASP A 503 0.80 -42.20 15.61
CA ASP A 503 -0.42 -41.94 16.38
C ASP A 503 -0.86 -40.50 16.19
N LEU A 504 -2.17 -40.29 16.07
CA LEU A 504 -2.75 -38.97 15.89
C LEU A 504 -3.50 -38.57 17.16
N PHE A 505 -3.15 -37.41 17.70
CA PHE A 505 -3.87 -36.75 18.79
C PHE A 505 -4.49 -35.49 18.22
N MET A 506 -5.81 -35.43 18.14
CA MET A 506 -6.47 -34.33 17.42
C MET A 506 -7.74 -33.90 18.12
N ASN A 507 -8.07 -32.61 18.05
CA ASN A 507 -9.35 -32.13 18.55
C ASN A 507 -10.53 -32.61 17.68
N VAL A 508 -11.76 -32.37 18.13
CA VAL A 508 -12.98 -32.82 17.42
C VAL A 508 -13.09 -32.19 16.04
N GLY A 509 -12.80 -30.89 15.89
CA GLY A 509 -12.86 -30.20 14.59
C GLY A 509 -11.91 -30.82 13.57
N THR A 510 -10.67 -31.11 13.99
CA THR A 510 -9.68 -31.76 13.11
C THR A 510 -10.11 -33.18 12.76
N PHE A 511 -10.62 -33.94 13.73
CA PHE A 511 -11.15 -35.27 13.47
C PHE A 511 -12.31 -35.26 12.48
N MET A 512 -13.28 -34.36 12.65
CA MET A 512 -14.43 -34.25 11.73
C MET A 512 -13.99 -33.92 10.29
N LYS A 513 -12.93 -33.11 10.12
CA LYS A 513 -12.36 -32.84 8.80
C LYS A 513 -11.79 -34.11 8.15
N TYR A 514 -11.13 -34.96 8.93
CA TYR A 514 -10.43 -36.15 8.42
C TYR A 514 -11.17 -37.48 8.57
N SER A 515 -12.34 -37.50 9.22
CA SER A 515 -13.02 -38.75 9.58
C SER A 515 -13.38 -39.62 8.36
N GLY A 516 -13.59 -39.00 7.19
CA GLY A 516 -13.83 -39.72 5.93
C GLY A 516 -12.58 -40.35 5.30
N TRP A 517 -11.37 -39.91 5.70
CA TRP A 517 -10.09 -40.36 5.17
C TRP A 517 -9.37 -41.37 6.07
N LEU A 518 -9.67 -41.37 7.38
CA LEU A 518 -8.99 -42.22 8.36
C LEU A 518 -9.52 -43.67 8.33
N ASN A 519 -8.87 -44.56 7.56
CA ASN A 519 -9.16 -46.00 7.60
C ASN A 519 -8.32 -46.74 8.66
N LEU A 520 -8.85 -46.89 9.88
CA LEU A 520 -8.11 -47.51 10.99
C LEU A 520 -8.02 -49.04 10.96
N LYS A 521 -8.87 -49.71 10.17
CA LYS A 521 -8.97 -51.18 10.21
C LYS A 521 -7.83 -51.88 9.46
N ASP A 522 -7.30 -51.23 8.43
CA ASP A 522 -6.28 -51.78 7.54
C ASP A 522 -5.16 -50.76 7.20
N SER A 523 -5.02 -49.66 7.96
CA SER A 523 -3.96 -48.67 7.68
C SER A 523 -2.57 -49.17 8.06
N HIS A 524 -1.64 -48.95 7.14
CA HIS A 524 -0.21 -49.21 7.32
C HIS A 524 0.56 -48.00 7.87
N GLU A 525 -0.10 -46.85 7.99
CA GLU A 525 0.48 -45.53 8.29
C GLU A 525 -0.01 -44.98 9.63
N ILE A 526 -1.23 -45.31 10.05
CA ILE A 526 -1.87 -44.78 11.26
C ILE A 526 -2.03 -45.90 12.27
N ASN A 527 -1.47 -45.71 13.46
CA ASN A 527 -1.57 -46.67 14.55
C ASN A 527 -2.82 -46.45 15.41
N SER A 528 -3.11 -45.19 15.76
CA SER A 528 -4.29 -44.84 16.55
C SER A 528 -4.69 -43.39 16.34
N VAL A 529 -5.94 -43.08 16.66
CA VAL A 529 -6.48 -41.71 16.67
C VAL A 529 -7.12 -41.46 18.03
N THR A 530 -6.62 -40.46 18.75
CA THR A 530 -7.14 -40.02 20.04
C THR A 530 -7.78 -38.66 19.88
N ILE A 531 -9.09 -38.58 20.19
CA ILE A 531 -9.84 -37.34 20.11
C ILE A 531 -9.71 -36.57 21.43
N LEU A 532 -9.20 -35.35 21.34
CA LEU A 532 -8.95 -34.46 22.47
C LEU A 532 -10.13 -33.51 22.66
N MET A 533 -10.65 -33.48 23.88
CA MET A 533 -11.74 -32.61 24.32
C MET A 533 -11.17 -31.45 25.13
N PRO A 534 -11.77 -30.25 25.11
CA PRO A 534 -11.37 -29.15 25.97
C PRO A 534 -11.43 -29.51 27.46
N ASN A 535 -10.55 -28.90 28.27
CA ASN A 535 -10.53 -29.02 29.73
C ASN A 535 -10.41 -30.46 30.25
N THR A 536 -9.64 -31.30 29.55
CA THR A 536 -9.48 -32.72 29.85
C THR A 536 -8.00 -33.07 29.98
N THR A 537 -7.68 -34.02 30.86
CA THR A 537 -6.31 -34.51 31.04
C THR A 537 -6.14 -35.86 30.36
N TYR A 538 -5.12 -36.00 29.51
CA TYR A 538 -4.79 -37.22 28.80
C TYR A 538 -3.39 -37.68 29.17
N LYS A 539 -3.27 -38.90 29.70
CA LYS A 539 -1.96 -39.56 29.79
C LYS A 539 -1.71 -40.29 28.49
N LEU A 540 -0.57 -40.03 27.85
CA LEU A 540 -0.23 -40.73 26.62
C LEU A 540 0.03 -42.23 26.91
N PRO A 541 -0.15 -43.11 25.91
CA PRO A 541 0.18 -44.52 26.05
C PRO A 541 1.62 -44.72 26.52
N GLU A 542 1.90 -45.80 27.28
CA GLU A 542 3.22 -46.07 27.92
C GLU A 542 4.41 -45.97 26.95
N LYS A 543 4.20 -46.20 25.65
CA LYS A 543 5.25 -46.05 24.62
C LYS A 543 5.78 -44.61 24.46
N TYR A 544 5.04 -43.61 24.94
CA TYR A 544 5.44 -42.20 25.03
C TYR A 544 5.89 -41.81 26.45
N HIS A 545 6.23 -42.82 27.28
CA HIS A 545 6.71 -42.66 28.65
C HIS A 545 5.73 -41.87 29.52
N ASP A 546 6.17 -40.79 30.18
CA ASP A 546 5.42 -40.08 31.21
C ASP A 546 4.78 -38.76 30.72
N ILE A 547 4.49 -38.67 29.41
CA ILE A 547 3.85 -37.48 28.83
C ILE A 547 2.36 -37.39 29.23
N THR A 548 1.99 -36.25 29.80
CA THR A 548 0.59 -35.89 30.09
C THR A 548 0.19 -34.62 29.35
N ILE A 549 -0.97 -34.62 28.68
CA ILE A 549 -1.55 -33.46 27.99
C ILE A 549 -2.69 -32.92 28.84
N TYR A 550 -2.60 -31.66 29.25
CA TYR A 550 -3.70 -30.91 29.84
C TYR A 550 -4.30 -30.01 28.77
N THR A 551 -5.49 -30.31 28.29
CA THR A 551 -6.16 -29.47 27.29
C THR A 551 -6.97 -28.37 27.97
N THR A 552 -7.06 -27.22 27.33
CA THR A 552 -7.84 -26.06 27.78
C THR A 552 -8.79 -25.65 26.68
N LYS A 553 -9.89 -24.97 26.99
CA LYS A 553 -10.71 -24.36 25.93
C LYS A 553 -9.95 -23.20 25.27
N ALA A 554 -9.86 -23.21 23.94
CA ALA A 554 -9.37 -22.07 23.16
C ALA A 554 -10.54 -21.34 22.48
N LYS A 555 -10.33 -20.08 22.08
CA LYS A 555 -11.29 -19.29 21.29
C LYS A 555 -10.67 -19.04 19.91
N HIS A 556 -10.81 -19.99 18.99
CA HIS A 556 -10.26 -19.89 17.63
C HIS A 556 -11.36 -20.11 16.57
N HIS A 557 -11.27 -19.42 15.43
CA HIS A 557 -12.18 -19.63 14.29
C HIS A 557 -11.81 -20.94 13.59
N GLU A 558 -12.40 -22.05 14.04
CA GLU A 558 -12.26 -23.34 13.35
C GLU A 558 -13.15 -23.39 12.10
N VAL A 559 -12.74 -24.19 11.12
CA VAL A 559 -13.51 -24.43 9.88
C VAL A 559 -14.88 -25.06 10.15
N ILE A 560 -15.05 -25.75 11.29
CA ILE A 560 -16.26 -26.51 11.62
C ILE A 560 -17.02 -25.90 12.80
N ASP A 561 -16.41 -25.81 13.99
CA ASP A 561 -17.06 -25.25 15.19
C ASP A 561 -16.03 -24.84 16.26
N GLU A 562 -16.05 -23.57 16.69
CA GLU A 562 -15.15 -23.02 17.71
C GLU A 562 -15.28 -23.71 19.09
N GLN A 563 -16.39 -24.42 19.35
CA GLN A 563 -16.63 -25.08 20.63
C GLN A 563 -15.53 -26.09 21.00
N TYR A 564 -14.85 -26.65 20.01
CA TYR A 564 -13.91 -27.75 20.18
C TYR A 564 -12.43 -27.36 20.03
N ALA A 565 -12.14 -26.10 19.76
CA ALA A 565 -10.76 -25.61 19.76
C ALA A 565 -10.12 -25.80 21.14
N ILE A 566 -8.91 -26.37 21.17
CA ILE A 566 -8.18 -26.59 22.41
C ILE A 566 -6.85 -25.84 22.44
N GLY A 567 -6.52 -25.28 23.59
CA GLY A 567 -5.14 -25.00 23.98
C GLY A 567 -4.59 -26.18 24.77
N PHE A 568 -3.30 -26.17 25.10
CA PHE A 568 -2.73 -27.29 25.86
C PHE A 568 -1.45 -26.94 26.64
N ILE A 569 -1.21 -27.73 27.68
CA ILE A 569 0.01 -27.76 28.47
C ILE A 569 0.49 -29.21 28.50
N LEU A 570 1.75 -29.45 28.11
CA LEU A 570 2.38 -30.77 28.15
C LEU A 570 3.20 -30.89 29.42
N ASP A 571 2.99 -31.95 30.21
CA ASP A 571 3.93 -32.39 31.23
C ASP A 571 4.82 -33.48 30.62
N VAL A 572 6.12 -33.24 30.56
CA VAL A 572 7.11 -34.18 30.03
C VAL A 572 8.17 -34.39 31.13
N ALA A 573 8.19 -35.57 31.75
CA ALA A 573 9.07 -35.88 32.87
C ALA A 573 9.07 -34.84 34.01
N GLY A 574 7.91 -34.30 34.37
CA GLY A 574 7.75 -33.30 35.43
C GLY A 574 8.08 -31.87 34.99
N VAL A 575 8.43 -31.66 33.72
CA VAL A 575 8.63 -30.34 33.14
C VAL A 575 7.42 -29.99 32.30
N LYS A 576 6.65 -29.02 32.81
CA LYS A 576 5.46 -28.52 32.15
C LYS A 576 5.81 -27.44 31.14
N VAL A 577 5.38 -27.66 29.91
CA VAL A 577 5.50 -26.78 28.75
C VAL A 577 4.11 -26.28 28.37
N GLY A 578 3.87 -24.99 28.55
CA GLY A 578 2.61 -24.34 28.18
C GLY A 578 2.68 -23.76 26.78
N PHE A 579 1.73 -24.10 25.92
CA PHE A 579 1.60 -23.48 24.60
C PHE A 579 0.40 -22.55 24.63
N THR A 580 0.63 -21.25 24.45
CA THR A 580 -0.49 -20.30 24.50
C THR A 580 -1.42 -20.51 23.31
N GLY A 581 -0.93 -20.90 22.14
CA GLY A 581 -1.71 -20.94 20.90
C GLY A 581 -2.57 -19.67 20.76
N ASP A 582 -3.83 -19.86 20.42
CA ASP A 582 -4.89 -18.84 20.31
C ASP A 582 -5.46 -18.37 21.67
N THR A 583 -4.58 -18.21 22.66
CA THR A 583 -4.96 -17.58 23.93
C THR A 583 -5.21 -16.09 23.68
N GLY A 584 -6.43 -15.64 23.92
CA GLY A 584 -6.82 -14.24 23.82
C GLY A 584 -7.55 -13.72 25.05
N TRP A 585 -8.15 -12.54 24.90
CA TRP A 585 -9.00 -11.90 25.90
C TRP A 585 -10.38 -12.54 25.95
N ASP A 586 -10.77 -13.00 27.14
CA ASP A 586 -12.10 -13.48 27.43
C ASP A 586 -13.02 -12.31 27.82
N TRP A 587 -13.81 -11.84 26.86
CA TRP A 587 -14.79 -10.78 27.05
C TRP A 587 -15.91 -11.13 28.04
N ASP A 588 -16.18 -12.42 28.25
CA ASP A 588 -17.21 -12.87 29.19
C ASP A 588 -16.72 -12.79 30.65
N ARG A 589 -15.40 -12.92 30.85
CA ARG A 589 -14.75 -12.89 32.17
C ARG A 589 -13.92 -11.63 32.43
N ASN A 590 -13.77 -10.81 31.40
CA ASN A 590 -12.95 -9.61 31.39
C ASN A 590 -11.48 -9.84 31.80
N GLU A 591 -10.89 -10.94 31.33
CA GLU A 591 -9.50 -11.30 31.64
C GLU A 591 -8.80 -12.02 30.46
N ILE A 592 -7.47 -12.04 30.46
CA ILE A 592 -6.72 -12.95 29.57
C ILE A 592 -6.91 -14.36 30.11
N MET A 593 -7.04 -15.36 29.23
CA MET A 593 -7.19 -16.77 29.62
C MET A 593 -5.88 -17.36 30.21
N VAL A 594 -5.48 -16.90 31.39
CA VAL A 594 -4.26 -17.31 32.11
C VAL A 594 -4.50 -18.43 33.12
N LYS A 595 -5.75 -18.64 33.54
CA LYS A 595 -6.09 -19.52 34.67
C LYS A 595 -5.48 -20.93 34.57
N PRO A 596 -5.55 -21.65 33.43
CA PRO A 596 -4.92 -22.97 33.32
C PRO A 596 -3.39 -22.92 33.48
N PHE A 597 -2.75 -21.85 32.99
CA PHE A 597 -1.30 -21.67 33.10
C PHE A 597 -0.89 -21.34 34.54
N ILE A 598 -1.72 -20.63 35.32
CA ILE A 598 -1.50 -20.44 36.76
C ILE A 598 -1.66 -21.76 37.52
N GLU A 599 -2.72 -22.52 37.22
CA GLU A 599 -3.03 -23.78 37.90
C GLU A 599 -1.96 -24.85 37.66
N HIS A 600 -1.46 -24.96 36.43
CA HIS A 600 -0.46 -25.95 36.07
C HIS A 600 0.98 -25.45 36.26
N ASN A 601 1.21 -24.14 36.27
CA ASN A 601 2.51 -23.47 36.47
C ASN A 601 3.63 -24.02 35.56
N PRO A 602 3.52 -23.85 34.23
CA PRO A 602 4.54 -24.34 33.30
C PRO A 602 5.86 -23.59 33.46
N LYS A 603 6.96 -24.36 33.47
CA LYS A 603 8.31 -23.79 33.54
C LYS A 603 8.72 -23.15 32.21
N LEU A 604 8.34 -23.78 31.10
CA LEU A 604 8.55 -23.30 29.74
C LEU A 604 7.22 -22.84 29.16
N VAL A 605 7.17 -21.63 28.61
CA VAL A 605 6.01 -21.14 27.86
C VAL A 605 6.40 -20.83 26.43
N ILE A 606 5.64 -21.38 25.49
CA ILE A 606 5.67 -21.02 24.07
C ILE A 606 4.52 -20.04 23.81
N ALA A 607 4.86 -18.75 23.82
CA ALA A 607 3.91 -17.65 23.73
C ALA A 607 3.76 -17.16 22.28
N HIS A 608 2.55 -17.22 21.74
CA HIS A 608 2.23 -16.85 20.36
C HIS A 608 1.87 -15.36 20.30
N LEU A 609 2.58 -14.55 19.50
CA LEU A 609 2.40 -13.10 19.38
C LEU A 609 1.79 -12.71 18.02
N GLY A 610 0.51 -13.01 17.80
CA GLY A 610 -0.09 -12.99 16.46
C GLY A 610 0.04 -11.67 15.67
N SER A 611 -0.33 -10.51 16.24
CA SER A 611 -0.11 -9.19 15.61
C SER A 611 -0.12 -8.07 16.65
N ILE A 612 0.36 -6.88 16.27
CA ILE A 612 0.32 -5.69 17.13
C ILE A 612 -0.60 -4.63 16.53
N LYS A 613 -1.62 -4.21 17.28
CA LYS A 613 -2.58 -3.18 16.86
C LYS A 613 -2.14 -1.79 17.31
N SER A 614 -2.39 -0.78 16.50
CA SER A 614 -2.18 0.62 16.91
C SER A 614 -2.93 1.00 18.19
N LYS A 615 -4.13 0.45 18.40
CA LYS A 615 -4.95 0.65 19.61
C LYS A 615 -4.29 0.15 20.90
N GLU A 616 -3.33 -0.78 20.83
CA GLU A 616 -2.57 -1.20 22.01
C GLU A 616 -1.73 -0.06 22.59
N PHE A 617 -1.29 0.88 21.75
CA PHE A 617 -0.55 2.06 22.20
C PHE A 617 -1.45 3.12 22.85
N ASP A 618 -2.77 3.02 22.69
CA ASP A 618 -3.76 3.92 23.29
C ASP A 618 -4.27 3.41 24.65
N TYR A 619 -3.79 2.26 25.14
CA TYR A 619 -4.22 1.68 26.43
C TYR A 619 -4.11 2.65 27.62
N VAL A 620 -3.07 3.50 27.61
CA VAL A 620 -2.86 4.52 28.65
C VAL A 620 -3.79 5.73 28.50
N LYS A 621 -4.28 5.98 27.28
CA LYS A 621 -5.21 7.08 26.96
C LYS A 621 -6.67 6.73 27.24
N ALA A 622 -7.00 5.44 27.33
CA ALA A 622 -8.34 4.96 27.62
C ALA A 622 -8.82 5.43 29.01
N THR A 623 -10.00 6.06 29.02
CA THR A 623 -10.58 6.74 30.17
C THR A 623 -11.49 5.84 31.02
N CYS A 624 -11.93 4.70 30.45
CA CYS A 624 -12.71 3.69 31.14
C CYS A 624 -12.22 2.26 30.85
N GLU A 625 -12.71 1.31 31.63
CA GLU A 625 -12.33 -0.11 31.52
C GLU A 625 -12.76 -0.73 30.18
N ASP A 626 -13.96 -0.41 29.69
CA ASP A 626 -14.45 -0.87 28.40
C ASP A 626 -13.57 -0.44 27.22
N GLU A 627 -12.97 0.76 27.28
CA GLU A 627 -12.01 1.23 26.29
C GLU A 627 -10.68 0.46 26.37
N ARG A 628 -10.21 0.15 27.58
CA ARG A 628 -8.99 -0.64 27.80
C ARG A 628 -9.14 -2.08 27.34
N ASN A 629 -10.30 -2.68 27.54
CA ASN A 629 -10.58 -4.06 27.12
C ASN A 629 -10.52 -4.20 25.59
N LYS A 630 -10.91 -3.15 24.85
CA LYS A 630 -10.83 -3.09 23.37
C LYS A 630 -9.41 -3.04 22.81
N CYS A 631 -8.40 -2.80 23.65
CA CYS A 631 -7.00 -2.88 23.25
C CYS A 631 -6.52 -4.34 23.13
N PHE A 632 -7.14 -5.29 23.83
CA PHE A 632 -6.74 -6.71 23.77
C PHE A 632 -7.39 -7.44 22.59
N TYR A 633 -6.68 -8.44 22.07
CA TYR A 633 -7.19 -9.32 21.02
C TYR A 633 -8.04 -10.42 21.60
N ARG A 634 -9.13 -10.78 20.91
CA ARG A 634 -10.07 -11.83 21.35
C ARG A 634 -9.52 -13.25 21.16
N HIS A 635 -8.77 -13.48 20.09
CA HIS A 635 -8.40 -14.82 19.61
C HIS A 635 -6.90 -15.11 19.68
N HIS A 636 -6.05 -14.13 20.03
CA HIS A 636 -4.61 -14.30 20.15
C HIS A 636 -4.01 -13.26 21.10
N LEU A 637 -2.72 -13.32 21.39
CA LEU A 637 -2.03 -12.31 22.19
C LEU A 637 -1.42 -11.23 21.29
N GLY A 638 -1.77 -9.97 21.56
CA GLY A 638 -0.99 -8.80 21.11
C GLY A 638 0.14 -8.47 22.09
N LEU A 639 0.81 -7.33 21.92
CA LEU A 639 1.91 -6.91 22.79
C LEU A 639 1.46 -6.71 24.26
N LEU A 640 0.30 -6.09 24.49
CA LEU A 640 -0.26 -5.94 25.83
C LEU A 640 -0.72 -7.28 26.40
N GLY A 641 -1.31 -8.12 25.54
CA GLY A 641 -1.79 -9.44 25.89
C GLY A 641 -0.66 -10.32 26.41
N ILE A 642 0.42 -10.44 25.62
CA ILE A 642 1.58 -11.25 25.99
C ILE A 642 2.27 -10.68 27.24
N THR A 643 2.38 -9.35 27.35
CA THR A 643 3.02 -8.71 28.50
C THR A 643 2.24 -9.01 29.78
N LYS A 644 0.90 -8.84 29.75
CA LYS A 644 0.04 -9.13 30.90
C LYS A 644 -0.01 -10.63 31.22
N PHE A 645 -0.03 -11.49 30.19
CA PHE A 645 0.02 -12.94 30.36
C PHE A 645 1.31 -13.38 31.07
N LEU A 646 2.47 -12.89 30.61
CA LEU A 646 3.78 -13.25 31.15
C LEU A 646 4.03 -12.65 32.54
N ASP A 647 3.59 -11.41 32.78
CA ASP A 647 3.64 -10.80 34.11
C ASP A 647 2.82 -11.59 35.14
N THR A 648 1.73 -12.21 34.70
CA THR A 648 0.87 -13.02 35.57
C THR A 648 1.43 -14.43 35.78
N THR A 649 1.91 -15.09 34.73
CA THR A 649 2.33 -16.51 34.77
C THR A 649 3.78 -16.73 35.16
N LYS A 650 4.66 -15.73 34.94
CA LYS A 650 6.08 -15.71 35.34
C LYS A 650 6.84 -17.04 35.09
N PRO A 651 6.83 -17.57 33.86
CA PRO A 651 7.56 -18.79 33.52
C PRO A 651 9.08 -18.59 33.63
N GLU A 652 9.81 -19.69 33.84
CA GLU A 652 11.27 -19.71 33.95
C GLU A 652 11.94 -19.38 32.61
N LEU A 653 11.41 -19.94 31.52
CA LEU A 653 11.81 -19.63 30.15
C LEU A 653 10.58 -19.36 29.30
N THR A 654 10.62 -18.29 28.52
CA THR A 654 9.61 -17.98 27.49
C THR A 654 10.25 -18.00 26.12
N VAL A 655 9.65 -18.74 25.19
CA VAL A 655 9.89 -18.55 23.77
C VAL A 655 8.70 -17.81 23.20
N ILE A 656 8.94 -16.62 22.65
CA ILE A 656 7.90 -15.88 21.93
C ILE A 656 7.95 -16.33 20.47
N SER A 657 6.96 -17.11 20.05
CA SER A 657 6.79 -17.62 18.70
C SER A 657 5.69 -16.85 17.96
N GLU A 658 5.54 -17.11 16.65
CA GLU A 658 4.44 -16.59 15.83
C GLU A 658 4.31 -15.06 15.88
N PHE A 659 5.33 -14.34 15.41
CA PHE A 659 5.26 -12.89 15.24
C PHE A 659 4.39 -12.53 14.04
N GLY A 660 3.69 -11.39 14.08
CA GLY A 660 3.27 -10.68 12.87
C GLY A 660 4.48 -10.24 12.05
N GLU A 661 4.36 -10.12 10.73
CA GLU A 661 5.51 -9.92 9.85
C GLU A 661 5.86 -8.47 9.65
N GLU A 662 4.92 -7.59 9.99
CA GLU A 662 5.22 -6.22 10.36
C GLU A 662 6.34 -6.12 11.42
N LEU A 663 6.62 -7.20 12.16
CA LEU A 663 7.66 -7.27 13.18
C LEU A 663 8.93 -8.01 12.75
N ARG A 664 9.10 -8.38 11.48
CA ARG A 664 10.24 -9.19 10.99
C ARG A 664 11.61 -8.69 11.45
N GLY A 665 11.88 -7.39 11.29
CA GLY A 665 13.14 -6.75 11.74
C GLY A 665 13.17 -6.38 13.22
N MET A 666 12.06 -6.56 13.94
CA MET A 666 11.85 -6.07 15.31
C MET A 666 11.67 -7.20 16.33
N ARG A 667 11.64 -8.47 15.92
CA ARG A 667 11.39 -9.63 16.80
C ARG A 667 12.34 -9.67 17.99
N LYS A 668 13.65 -9.74 17.73
CA LYS A 668 14.68 -9.75 18.77
C LYS A 668 14.57 -8.51 19.68
N PRO A 669 14.54 -7.27 19.16
CA PRO A 669 14.33 -6.07 19.99
C PRO A 669 13.06 -6.13 20.86
N ILE A 670 11.93 -6.60 20.33
CA ILE A 670 10.66 -6.71 21.06
C ILE A 670 10.78 -7.73 22.19
N VAL A 671 11.28 -8.94 21.90
CA VAL A 671 11.45 -9.99 22.90
C VAL A 671 12.41 -9.58 24.00
N GLU A 672 13.57 -9.03 23.63
CA GLU A 672 14.56 -8.54 24.60
C GLU A 672 13.96 -7.44 25.47
N ARG A 673 13.11 -6.58 24.89
CA ARG A 673 12.44 -5.52 25.65
C ARG A 673 11.39 -6.07 26.61
N ILE A 674 10.55 -7.02 26.17
CA ILE A 674 9.56 -7.69 27.03
C ILE A 674 10.27 -8.38 28.19
N GLY A 675 11.29 -9.20 27.89
CA GLY A 675 12.08 -9.90 28.90
C GLY A 675 12.74 -8.94 29.90
N LYS A 676 13.34 -7.85 29.41
CA LYS A 676 13.97 -6.82 30.27
C LYS A 676 12.96 -6.10 31.17
N VAL A 677 11.78 -5.75 30.64
CA VAL A 677 10.74 -5.02 31.39
C VAL A 677 10.11 -5.91 32.46
N LEU A 678 9.86 -7.17 32.14
CA LEU A 678 9.24 -8.13 33.06
C LEU A 678 10.24 -8.85 33.97
N GLY A 679 11.54 -8.74 33.69
CA GLY A 679 12.57 -9.50 34.40
C GLY A 679 12.52 -11.00 34.11
N LEU A 680 12.12 -11.39 32.90
CA LEU A 680 11.95 -12.78 32.46
C LEU A 680 12.99 -13.15 31.39
N ASN A 681 13.32 -14.44 31.32
CA ASN A 681 14.16 -14.98 30.26
C ASN A 681 13.29 -15.24 29.03
N CYS A 682 13.36 -14.35 28.04
CA CYS A 682 12.58 -14.43 26.81
C CYS A 682 13.48 -14.60 25.59
N LEU A 683 13.12 -15.52 24.70
CA LEU A 683 13.82 -15.79 23.45
C LEU A 683 12.85 -15.71 22.25
N PRO A 684 13.28 -15.19 21.09
CA PRO A 684 12.48 -15.30 19.89
C PRO A 684 12.43 -16.76 19.44
N GLY A 685 11.28 -17.23 18.95
CA GLY A 685 11.14 -18.52 18.30
C GLY A 685 11.75 -18.46 16.90
N ASP A 686 13.05 -18.74 16.81
CA ASP A 686 13.80 -18.81 15.55
C ASP A 686 14.20 -20.27 15.24
N ILE A 687 14.55 -20.54 13.98
CA ILE A 687 15.01 -21.87 13.56
C ILE A 687 16.33 -22.26 14.23
N GLY A 688 16.40 -23.53 14.64
CA GLY A 688 17.58 -24.13 15.27
C GLY A 688 17.60 -24.01 16.80
N LEU A 689 16.53 -23.52 17.43
CA LEU A 689 16.41 -23.53 18.89
C LEU A 689 15.88 -24.87 19.37
N HIS A 690 16.76 -25.68 19.96
CA HIS A 690 16.39 -26.88 20.69
C HIS A 690 16.50 -26.62 22.19
N ILE A 691 15.37 -26.69 22.87
CA ILE A 691 15.28 -26.48 24.31
C ILE A 691 15.31 -27.83 24.99
N ARG A 692 16.39 -28.11 25.71
CA ARG A 692 16.49 -29.33 26.50
C ARG A 692 15.61 -29.20 27.74
N LEU A 693 14.68 -30.12 27.93
CA LEU A 693 13.65 -29.96 28.97
C LEU A 693 14.21 -30.10 30.39
N SER A 694 15.29 -30.86 30.58
CA SER A 694 15.87 -31.12 31.91
C SER A 694 16.45 -29.88 32.59
N ASP A 695 17.02 -28.94 31.82
CA ASP A 695 17.70 -27.75 32.31
C ASP A 695 17.24 -26.45 31.65
N LEU A 696 16.29 -26.53 30.72
CA LEU A 696 15.82 -25.42 29.87
C LEU A 696 16.95 -24.70 29.13
N GLY A 697 18.08 -25.38 28.93
CA GLY A 697 19.18 -24.86 28.14
C GLY A 697 18.82 -24.85 26.66
N VAL A 698 19.41 -23.91 25.93
CA VAL A 698 19.14 -23.66 24.52
C VAL A 698 20.35 -24.10 23.71
N TYR A 699 20.11 -25.02 22.79
CA TYR A 699 21.16 -25.70 22.04
C TYR A 699 20.85 -25.71 20.55
N CYS A 700 21.89 -25.85 19.74
CA CYS A 700 21.82 -26.21 18.33
C CYS A 700 22.35 -27.63 18.14
N PHE A 701 21.79 -28.36 17.18
CA PHE A 701 22.30 -29.68 16.81
C PHE A 701 23.43 -29.54 15.78
N VAL A 702 24.65 -29.89 16.17
CA VAL A 702 25.83 -29.84 15.30
C VAL A 702 26.56 -31.17 15.41
N GLU A 703 26.71 -31.89 14.30
CA GLU A 703 27.47 -33.15 14.21
C GLU A 703 27.13 -34.17 15.32
N GLU A 704 25.82 -34.36 15.60
CA GLU A 704 25.30 -35.31 16.60
C GLU A 704 25.48 -34.89 18.08
N ASP A 705 25.91 -33.66 18.34
CA ASP A 705 26.04 -33.10 19.69
C ASP A 705 25.18 -31.83 19.90
N PHE A 706 24.80 -31.59 21.16
CA PHE A 706 24.20 -30.33 21.59
C PHE A 706 25.28 -29.29 21.83
N VAL A 707 25.29 -28.24 21.00
CA VAL A 707 26.16 -27.07 21.18
C VAL A 707 25.36 -25.94 21.79
N ASP A 708 25.83 -25.37 22.90
CA ASP A 708 25.19 -24.21 23.52
C ASP A 708 25.08 -23.07 22.49
N TYR A 709 23.88 -22.58 22.25
CA TYR A 709 23.62 -21.51 21.28
C TYR A 709 24.50 -20.28 21.53
N LYS A 710 24.82 -19.97 22.80
CA LYS A 710 25.68 -18.82 23.18
C LYS A 710 27.14 -18.98 22.76
N SER A 711 27.56 -20.19 22.42
CA SER A 711 28.94 -20.48 22.00
C SER A 711 29.16 -20.34 20.48
N ILE A 712 28.09 -20.07 19.72
CA ILE A 712 28.13 -19.93 18.27
C ILE A 712 28.43 -18.46 17.90
N ASN A 713 29.63 -18.20 17.37
CA ASN A 713 30.00 -16.89 16.84
C ASN A 713 29.28 -16.64 15.50
N VAL A 714 28.42 -15.63 15.46
CA VAL A 714 27.74 -15.18 14.24
C VAL A 714 28.62 -14.17 13.50
N TYR A 715 28.97 -14.46 12.24
CA TYR A 715 29.62 -13.48 11.36
C TYR A 715 28.56 -12.66 10.63
N SER A 716 28.67 -11.33 10.68
CA SER A 716 27.89 -10.42 9.85
C SER A 716 28.58 -10.25 8.50
N ASP A 717 27.86 -10.47 7.40
CA ASP A 717 28.32 -10.05 6.08
C ASP A 717 28.13 -8.53 5.98
N ASP A 718 29.24 -7.80 5.85
CA ASP A 718 29.25 -6.35 5.68
C ASP A 718 28.71 -5.98 4.29
N SER A 719 27.41 -5.70 4.20
CA SER A 719 26.87 -4.78 3.20
C SER A 719 25.75 -3.92 3.79
N GLU A 720 25.88 -2.62 3.60
CA GLU A 720 25.10 -1.58 4.27
C GLU A 720 23.61 -1.64 3.91
N LYS A 721 22.79 -2.12 4.86
CA LYS A 721 21.48 -1.59 5.34
C LYS A 721 20.54 -2.73 5.73
N GLY A 722 20.27 -2.84 7.03
CA GLY A 722 19.27 -3.74 7.61
C GLY A 722 19.87 -5.05 8.08
N SER A 723 20.28 -5.10 9.34
CA SER A 723 20.86 -6.27 10.00
C SER A 723 19.89 -7.45 9.99
N THR A 724 20.03 -8.31 8.98
CA THR A 724 19.37 -9.62 8.91
C THR A 724 20.36 -10.61 9.53
N LEU A 725 19.98 -11.23 10.64
CA LEU A 725 20.70 -12.39 11.18
C LEU A 725 20.46 -13.58 10.24
N CYS A 726 21.29 -13.71 9.20
CA CYS A 726 21.29 -14.88 8.33
C CYS A 726 22.08 -16.01 8.99
N PHE A 727 21.38 -16.98 9.59
CA PHE A 727 21.97 -18.28 9.90
C PHE A 727 21.99 -19.11 8.61
N HIS A 728 22.97 -18.83 7.74
CA HIS A 728 23.32 -19.80 6.70
C HIS A 728 24.11 -20.93 7.38
N ARG A 729 23.59 -22.16 7.31
CA ARG A 729 24.50 -23.30 7.14
C ARG A 729 25.04 -23.11 5.72
N SER A 730 26.13 -22.36 5.59
CA SER A 730 26.78 -22.14 4.31
C SER A 730 27.00 -23.49 3.64
N GLU A 731 26.48 -23.68 2.43
CA GLU A 731 27.16 -24.59 1.52
C GLU A 731 28.62 -24.08 1.40
N PRO A 732 29.62 -24.98 1.51
CA PRO A 732 30.91 -24.63 2.07
C PRO A 732 31.84 -23.98 1.04
N ASP A 733 31.79 -22.66 0.92
CA ASP A 733 32.89 -21.88 0.34
C ASP A 733 33.78 -21.31 1.44
N HIS A 734 34.64 -22.17 1.99
CA HIS A 734 35.88 -21.68 2.59
C HIS A 734 36.99 -22.72 2.48
N GLU A 735 38.06 -22.30 1.82
CA GLU A 735 39.32 -22.98 1.49
C GLU A 735 39.98 -23.77 2.66
N ILE A 736 39.48 -23.60 3.88
CA ILE A 736 39.93 -24.24 5.12
C ILE A 736 39.37 -25.67 5.24
N PHE A 737 38.11 -25.94 4.84
CA PHE A 737 37.51 -27.28 4.87
C PHE A 737 38.09 -28.19 3.77
N ASN A 738 38.39 -27.62 2.58
CA ASN A 738 39.11 -28.33 1.51
C ASN A 738 40.57 -28.65 1.87
N LYS A 739 41.26 -27.78 2.64
CA LYS A 739 42.59 -28.09 3.19
C LYS A 739 42.55 -29.17 4.28
N ALA A 740 41.45 -29.30 5.02
CA ALA A 740 41.24 -30.38 5.99
C ALA A 740 40.92 -31.73 5.32
N LEU A 741 40.13 -31.74 4.25
CA LEU A 741 39.83 -32.93 3.44
C LEU A 741 41.05 -33.42 2.64
N ALA A 742 41.90 -32.51 2.14
CA ALA A 742 43.13 -32.87 1.41
C ALA A 742 44.16 -33.65 2.24
N LYS A 743 44.03 -33.70 3.58
CA LYS A 743 44.90 -34.50 4.46
C LYS A 743 44.48 -35.96 4.64
N LYS A 744 43.33 -36.40 4.10
CA LYS A 744 42.84 -37.79 4.27
C LYS A 744 42.83 -38.67 3.02
N GLN A 745 43.39 -38.24 1.89
CA GLN A 745 43.66 -39.12 0.75
C GLN A 745 45.16 -39.28 0.50
N ARG A 746 45.76 -40.25 1.21
CA ARG A 746 46.94 -40.97 0.72
C ARG A 746 46.57 -42.45 0.60
N SER A 747 46.96 -43.04 -0.54
CA SER A 747 46.72 -44.41 -1.00
C SER A 747 45.29 -44.64 -1.53
N VAL A 748 45.04 -45.10 -2.76
CA VAL A 748 45.80 -45.99 -3.65
C VAL A 748 45.60 -45.55 -5.11
N SER A 749 46.70 -45.47 -5.85
CA SER A 749 46.79 -45.32 -7.31
C SER A 749 46.36 -46.58 -8.05
N ILE A 750 45.72 -46.46 -9.24
CA ILE A 750 46.02 -47.16 -10.53
C ILE A 750 44.90 -46.86 -11.57
N PRO A 751 45.20 -46.82 -12.90
CA PRO A 751 44.70 -45.80 -13.82
C PRO A 751 43.57 -46.21 -14.77
N PHE A 752 42.78 -45.21 -15.19
CA PHE A 752 41.80 -45.28 -16.27
C PHE A 752 42.49 -45.47 -17.63
N PHE A 753 42.24 -46.62 -18.27
CA PHE A 753 42.52 -46.84 -19.69
C PHE A 753 41.30 -46.47 -20.54
N LYS A 754 41.58 -45.75 -21.64
CA LYS A 754 40.77 -45.49 -22.84
C LYS A 754 39.61 -46.47 -23.11
N ARG A 755 38.45 -45.91 -23.48
CA ARG A 755 37.86 -46.09 -24.83
C ARG A 755 36.68 -45.14 -25.09
N MET A 756 36.89 -44.23 -26.04
CA MET A 756 35.82 -43.73 -26.90
C MET A 756 35.15 -44.91 -27.61
N LYS A 757 33.82 -44.93 -27.66
CA LYS A 757 33.06 -45.47 -28.79
C LYS A 757 31.73 -44.73 -28.91
N THR A 758 31.67 -43.97 -29.98
CA THR A 758 30.48 -43.63 -30.78
C THR A 758 29.57 -44.85 -30.98
N HIS A 759 28.25 -44.65 -30.89
CA HIS A 759 27.21 -45.23 -31.76
C HIS A 759 25.93 -44.40 -31.52
N GLU A 760 25.49 -43.61 -32.49
CA GLU A 760 24.66 -44.02 -33.64
C GLU A 760 23.25 -44.44 -33.22
N VAL A 761 22.32 -43.54 -33.52
CA VAL A 761 20.88 -43.74 -33.56
C VAL A 761 20.53 -44.80 -34.60
N PRO A 762 19.67 -45.79 -34.30
CA PRO A 762 18.90 -46.49 -35.30
C PRO A 762 17.46 -45.95 -35.36
N PRO A 763 16.89 -45.79 -36.57
CA PRO A 763 15.51 -45.41 -36.79
C PRO A 763 14.59 -46.64 -36.82
N GLU A 764 13.45 -46.54 -36.13
CA GLU A 764 12.06 -46.79 -36.61
C GLU A 764 11.09 -46.70 -35.42
#